data_AF-A0A3B9D1H6-F1
#
_entry.id   AF-A0A3B9D1H6-F1
#
_cell.length_a   1.000
_cell.length_b   1.000
_cell.length_c   1.000
_cell.angle_alpha   90.00
_cell.angle_beta   90.00
_cell.angle_gamma   90.00
#
_symmetry.space_group_name_H-M   'P 1'
#
loop_
_entity.id
_entity.type
_entity.pdbx_description
1 polymer ?
#
loop_
_entity_poly.entity_id
_entity_poly.type
_entity_poly.pdbx_seq_one_letter_code
_entity_poly.pdbx_strand_id
1 'polypeptide(L)'
;MWFDEAMSFMSSVLADAGGNKPFFVYLPTNAPHGPYLVADEWKQPFIDAGLSKTQAAFKGMIANFDWNMGRLLDYLKREKLEENTIVLFMTDNGTSAGTVFGEGGRITGWPVDARDNAGMRGGKSSAYDGGHRVPLFIRMPNDQYGSPRDIPTLTAHLDITPTLMELCNLERPATWRALDGRSLRPLLLGNDQPWPDRILHSQMHGGNGYVKPGDVWEVGAALTQQWRLVEGRELYDIRADPAQRNNVADRFPEVFQRLDKAHREWFDSVKAAMTPTRILVGSEFENPSELTSQDWVMDRGNPPWARNHVLRRELKNGKWWLDVAKAGRYEITLSRWPFSESRPLASTAAQLEIGGERYQKEDIPADATEVTFEVDLIRTGVELKTWLTTPEGKTHGAYFVRVERIVEQKAPAILWTQYTLQANGTLNFAVHTDLNPLRPVTASVDLQLRSGTGWKTIRTMPLDSLTAMGTTRITDWNTTKTVDYRVVCGASVLEGTFRANPIDTDTLKMTAVACVNDKWFPYTESVTQMIEQNPDVVFFAGDQIYESNSGGEVVMATEEQDVPEAMANYLAKWRKWGLTFRDLLKDRPSIVITDDHDVYANDLWGDGGKIMRGDRTAGGYPMHPKWVNAVEQTQTGHLPTPANKGPWGDGINAYYTSLDYGGVSFAILEDRKFKSPPRAVLSKAVEDPESNQPNRTLEVIKDPAFDTTKLDRPDLHLLGTAQEEFVASWVRDVVDRKRLSAVLTQSPFVNIGNYDVRFGDMDANGWPQSARRRALSLMAPAHPIMVHGDIHFGTLHQHGIENWGDGPWAYSLPAFSSKQNRSWRPSVPAQGREIDGVDGSGNHHDRFGNKLTVAGAAHGVGGYGTVTFNRAKRTITCDIHVFDQERRPAPRKVPGWPLEIAVPE
;
A
#
# COMPACT_ATOMS: atom_id res chain seq x y z
N MET A 1 0.28 18.25 6.02
CA MET A 1 0.81 16.94 6.46
C MET A 1 -0.26 16.12 7.16
N TRP A 2 -0.56 16.26 8.46
CA TRP A 2 -1.48 15.35 9.18
C TRP A 2 -2.83 15.10 8.49
N PHE A 3 -3.50 16.16 8.03
CA PHE A 3 -4.75 16.05 7.30
C PHE A 3 -4.58 15.47 5.89
N ASP A 4 -3.45 15.74 5.23
CA ASP A 4 -3.14 15.20 3.91
C ASP A 4 -2.90 13.69 3.99
N GLU A 5 -2.14 13.24 4.99
CA GLU A 5 -1.91 11.82 5.27
C GLU A 5 -3.21 11.10 5.62
N ALA A 6 -4.07 11.73 6.44
CA ALA A 6 -5.38 11.17 6.75
C ALA A 6 -6.26 11.02 5.50
N MET A 7 -6.30 12.03 4.62
CA MET A 7 -7.03 11.96 3.35
C MET A 7 -6.42 10.95 2.37
N SER A 8 -5.09 10.83 2.34
CA SER A 8 -4.38 9.83 1.55
C SER A 8 -4.73 8.42 2.00
N PHE A 9 -4.66 8.15 3.30
CA PHE A 9 -5.06 6.88 3.91
C PHE A 9 -6.53 6.54 3.64
N MET A 10 -7.45 7.48 3.80
CA MET A 10 -8.85 7.22 3.47
C MET A 10 -9.01 6.88 1.97
N SER A 11 -8.29 7.59 1.10
CA SER A 11 -8.33 7.34 -0.35
C SER A 11 -7.79 5.95 -0.70
N SER A 12 -6.70 5.50 -0.05
CA SER A 12 -6.16 4.16 -0.27
C SER A 12 -7.14 3.08 0.19
N VAL A 13 -7.75 3.22 1.38
CA VAL A 13 -8.76 2.27 1.88
C VAL A 13 -9.96 2.14 0.91
N LEU A 14 -10.40 3.24 0.31
CA LEU A 14 -11.49 3.23 -0.67
C LEU A 14 -11.07 2.55 -1.98
N ALA A 15 -9.81 2.73 -2.40
CA ALA A 15 -9.25 2.07 -3.57
C ALA A 15 -9.13 0.55 -3.36
N ASP A 16 -8.65 0.12 -2.19
CA ASP A 16 -8.28 -1.27 -1.86
C ASP A 16 -9.46 -2.25 -1.78
N ALA A 17 -10.64 -1.77 -1.36
CA ALA A 17 -11.79 -2.63 -1.03
C ALA A 17 -12.98 -2.44 -1.97
N GLY A 18 -12.78 -1.82 -3.13
CA GLY A 18 -13.89 -1.47 -4.01
C GLY A 18 -14.90 -0.49 -3.40
N GLY A 19 -14.46 0.31 -2.41
CA GLY A 19 -15.27 1.29 -1.69
C GLY A 19 -16.00 0.80 -0.43
N ASN A 20 -15.86 -0.48 -0.03
CA ASN A 20 -16.72 -1.07 1.01
C ASN A 20 -16.05 -1.37 2.37
N LYS A 21 -14.77 -1.04 2.57
CA LYS A 21 -14.10 -1.25 3.87
C LYS A 21 -14.21 0.00 4.75
N PRO A 22 -14.72 -0.10 5.99
CA PRO A 22 -14.75 1.03 6.91
C PRO A 22 -13.33 1.40 7.35
N PHE A 23 -13.12 2.69 7.62
CA PHE A 23 -11.87 3.21 8.16
C PHE A 23 -12.08 3.81 9.56
N PHE A 24 -11.01 3.84 10.34
CA PHE A 24 -10.93 4.60 11.60
C PHE A 24 -9.71 5.50 11.53
N VAL A 25 -9.91 6.81 11.66
CA VAL A 25 -8.85 7.81 11.67
C VAL A 25 -8.83 8.49 13.03
N TYR A 26 -7.73 8.31 13.76
CA TYR A 26 -7.41 9.12 14.94
C TYR A 26 -6.43 10.22 14.52
N LEU A 27 -6.86 11.48 14.59
CA LEU A 27 -6.11 12.64 14.08
C LEU A 27 -5.68 13.62 15.21
N PRO A 28 -4.73 13.23 16.08
CA PRO A 28 -4.29 14.06 17.21
C PRO A 28 -3.25 15.09 16.78
N THR A 29 -3.69 16.22 16.22
CA THR A 29 -2.75 17.29 15.87
C THR A 29 -2.15 17.92 17.12
N ASN A 30 -0.93 18.48 17.00
CA ASN A 30 -0.30 19.22 18.09
C ASN A 30 -0.94 20.60 18.35
N ALA A 31 -1.92 21.05 17.54
CA ALA A 31 -2.51 22.36 17.68
C ALA A 31 -3.57 22.42 18.80
N PRO A 32 -3.62 23.49 19.61
CA PRO A 32 -2.71 24.63 19.68
C PRO A 32 -1.68 24.49 20.82
N HIS A 33 -1.19 23.29 21.13
CA HIS A 33 -0.22 23.08 22.21
C HIS A 33 1.10 23.81 21.91
N GLY A 34 1.75 24.32 22.96
CA GLY A 34 3.05 24.96 22.85
C GLY A 34 4.15 23.97 22.41
N PRO A 35 5.24 24.43 21.76
CA PRO A 35 5.51 25.83 21.37
C PRO A 35 4.61 26.32 20.23
N TYR A 36 4.18 27.58 20.28
CA TYR A 36 3.25 28.16 19.29
C TYR A 36 3.93 28.48 17.96
N LEU A 37 4.20 27.42 17.19
CA LEU A 37 4.85 27.47 15.89
C LEU A 37 3.80 27.38 14.79
N VAL A 38 3.59 28.50 14.09
CA VAL A 38 2.69 28.60 12.94
C VAL A 38 3.23 29.61 11.93
N ALA A 39 2.97 29.39 10.65
CA ALA A 39 3.38 30.28 9.57
C ALA A 39 2.78 31.68 9.74
N ASP A 40 3.48 32.69 9.21
CA ASP A 40 3.13 34.09 9.43
C ASP A 40 1.71 34.42 8.94
N GLU A 41 1.27 33.85 7.82
CA GLU A 41 -0.07 34.03 7.25
C GLU A 41 -1.21 33.74 8.24
N TRP A 42 -1.02 32.81 9.17
CA TRP A 42 -2.04 32.42 10.16
C TRP A 42 -2.07 33.33 11.38
N LYS A 43 -0.92 33.92 11.76
CA LYS A 43 -0.82 34.76 12.97
C LYS A 43 -0.86 36.26 12.66
N GLN A 44 -0.45 36.69 11.47
CA GLN A 44 -0.41 38.09 11.08
C GLN A 44 -1.77 38.80 11.21
N PRO A 45 -2.92 38.20 10.81
CA PRO A 45 -4.22 38.84 11.00
C PRO A 45 -4.53 39.19 12.47
N PHE A 46 -4.07 38.36 13.41
CA PHE A 46 -4.25 38.60 14.84
C PHE A 46 -3.27 39.65 15.38
N ILE A 47 -2.05 39.72 14.84
CA ILE A 47 -1.07 40.78 15.15
C ILE A 47 -1.64 42.13 14.71
N ASP A 48 -2.16 42.19 13.48
CA ASP A 48 -2.75 43.41 12.91
C ASP A 48 -4.00 43.85 13.68
N ALA A 49 -4.74 42.90 14.27
CA ALA A 49 -5.85 43.14 15.19
C ALA A 49 -5.40 43.57 16.61
N GLY A 50 -4.10 43.74 16.85
CA GLY A 50 -3.54 44.27 18.10
C GLY A 50 -3.20 43.23 19.17
N LEU A 51 -3.22 41.93 18.86
CA LEU A 51 -2.85 40.89 19.83
C LEU A 51 -1.32 40.78 19.97
N SER A 52 -0.87 40.36 21.14
CA SER A 52 0.55 40.04 21.35
C SER A 52 0.99 38.90 20.40
N LYS A 53 2.28 38.88 20.01
CA LYS A 53 2.82 37.83 19.12
C LYS A 53 2.51 36.41 19.59
N THR A 54 2.54 36.18 20.90
CA THR A 54 2.23 34.89 21.52
C THR A 54 0.75 34.53 21.38
N GLN A 55 -0.17 35.46 21.68
CA GLN A 55 -1.61 35.24 21.50
C GLN A 55 -1.99 35.08 20.03
N ALA A 56 -1.36 35.86 19.15
CA ALA A 56 -1.55 35.76 17.71
C ALA A 56 -1.09 34.41 17.16
N ALA A 57 0.05 33.88 17.62
CA ALA A 57 0.52 32.55 17.24
C ALA A 57 -0.41 31.44 17.74
N PHE A 58 -0.89 31.53 18.99
CA PHE A 58 -1.88 30.59 19.54
C PHE A 58 -3.18 30.58 18.72
N LYS A 59 -3.76 31.76 18.43
CA LYS A 59 -4.97 31.85 17.60
C LYS A 59 -4.72 31.46 16.14
N GLY A 60 -3.52 31.71 15.62
CA GLY A 60 -3.11 31.28 14.29
C GLY A 60 -3.06 29.75 14.16
N MET A 61 -2.58 29.03 15.17
CA MET A 61 -2.64 27.56 15.17
C MET A 61 -4.08 27.04 15.15
N ILE A 62 -4.99 27.68 15.89
CA ILE A 62 -6.42 27.33 15.88
C ILE A 62 -7.01 27.58 14.49
N ALA A 63 -6.75 28.75 13.88
CA ALA A 63 -7.21 29.07 12.54
C ALA A 63 -6.67 28.11 11.47
N ASN A 64 -5.40 27.70 11.57
CA ASN A 64 -4.81 26.71 10.68
C ASN A 64 -5.46 25.33 10.83
N PHE A 65 -5.74 24.90 12.06
CA PHE A 65 -6.46 23.65 12.31
C PHE A 65 -7.87 23.71 11.71
N ASP A 66 -8.62 24.78 11.97
CA ASP A 66 -9.98 24.98 11.47
C ASP A 66 -10.04 24.94 9.95
N TRP A 67 -9.11 25.62 9.28
CA TRP A 67 -9.00 25.56 7.83
C TRP A 67 -8.75 24.14 7.31
N ASN A 68 -7.88 23.37 7.97
CA ASN A 68 -7.65 21.98 7.58
C ASN A 68 -8.84 21.06 7.90
N MET A 69 -9.61 21.35 8.96
CA MET A 69 -10.88 20.68 9.22
C MET A 69 -11.87 20.93 8.07
N GLY A 70 -11.94 22.17 7.56
CA GLY A 70 -12.71 22.50 6.35
C GLY A 70 -12.30 21.63 5.16
N ARG A 71 -10.99 21.48 4.92
CA ARG A 71 -10.47 20.60 3.84
C ARG A 71 -10.88 19.14 4.01
N LEU A 72 -10.85 18.63 5.23
CA LEU A 72 -11.28 17.26 5.54
C LEU A 72 -12.77 17.07 5.24
N LEU A 73 -13.61 18.02 5.67
CA LEU A 73 -15.05 17.98 5.41
C LEU A 73 -15.36 18.08 3.91
N ASP A 74 -14.66 18.96 3.18
CA ASP A 74 -14.78 19.09 1.72
C ASP A 74 -14.33 17.82 1.00
N TYR A 75 -13.27 17.18 1.49
CA TYR A 75 -12.82 15.87 1.00
C TYR A 75 -13.91 14.81 1.20
N LEU A 76 -14.45 14.65 2.41
CA LEU A 76 -15.51 13.66 2.70
C LEU A 76 -16.74 13.89 1.81
N LYS A 77 -17.10 15.15 1.56
CA LYS A 77 -18.19 15.52 0.66
C LYS A 77 -17.89 15.17 -0.79
N ARG A 78 -16.71 15.55 -1.30
CA ARG A 78 -16.28 15.27 -2.68
C ARG A 78 -16.23 13.78 -2.97
N GLU A 79 -15.71 13.00 -2.03
CA GLU A 79 -15.61 11.54 -2.13
C GLU A 79 -16.93 10.81 -1.79
N LYS A 80 -18.02 11.56 -1.50
CA LYS A 80 -19.35 11.03 -1.17
C LYS A 80 -19.37 10.10 0.06
N LEU A 81 -18.51 10.37 1.03
CA LEU A 81 -18.39 9.62 2.30
C LEU A 81 -19.13 10.31 3.45
N GLU A 82 -19.50 11.57 3.24
CA GLU A 82 -20.01 12.48 4.25
C GLU A 82 -21.18 11.92 5.07
N GLU A 83 -22.13 11.24 4.43
CA GLU A 83 -23.33 10.68 5.08
C GLU A 83 -23.06 9.38 5.86
N ASN A 84 -21.96 8.70 5.56
CA ASN A 84 -21.56 7.42 6.16
C ASN A 84 -20.28 7.53 7.00
N THR A 85 -19.93 8.74 7.43
CA THR A 85 -18.76 9.01 8.27
C THR A 85 -19.17 9.75 9.54
N ILE A 86 -18.79 9.21 10.69
CA ILE A 86 -18.94 9.90 11.98
C ILE A 86 -17.71 10.79 12.15
N VAL A 87 -17.90 12.10 12.11
CA VAL A 87 -16.83 13.05 12.43
C VAL A 87 -17.03 13.54 13.86
N LEU A 88 -16.07 13.21 14.72
CA LEU A 88 -16.03 13.67 16.11
C LEU A 88 -14.87 14.64 16.28
N PHE A 89 -15.17 15.86 16.73
CA PHE A 89 -14.17 16.83 17.16
C PHE A 89 -14.28 17.05 18.66
N MET A 90 -13.16 16.95 19.36
CA MET A 90 -13.04 17.35 20.76
C MET A 90 -11.62 17.78 21.08
N THR A 91 -11.44 18.52 22.18
CA THR A 91 -10.11 18.75 22.78
C THR A 91 -9.90 17.86 24.01
N ASP A 92 -8.65 17.67 24.42
CA ASP A 92 -8.26 16.78 25.52
C ASP A 92 -8.45 17.43 26.90
N ASN A 93 -8.25 18.74 27.00
CA ASN A 93 -8.38 19.53 28.23
C ASN A 93 -8.76 20.99 27.92
N GLY A 94 -8.99 21.78 28.97
CA GLY A 94 -9.15 23.23 28.88
C GLY A 94 -7.89 23.94 28.38
N THR A 95 -7.99 25.24 28.08
CA THR A 95 -6.89 25.98 27.44
C THR A 95 -5.58 25.95 28.26
N SER A 96 -4.45 25.70 27.58
CA SER A 96 -3.12 25.75 28.19
C SER A 96 -2.56 27.18 28.29
N ALA A 97 -3.29 28.19 27.80
CA ALA A 97 -2.89 29.59 27.84
C ALA A 97 -4.08 30.53 28.04
N GLY A 98 -3.77 31.78 28.40
CA GLY A 98 -4.78 32.81 28.56
C GLY A 98 -5.54 32.72 29.87
N THR A 99 -4.97 32.13 30.93
CA THR A 99 -5.57 32.03 32.29
C THR A 99 -4.60 32.48 33.36
N VAL A 100 -5.12 33.10 34.44
CA VAL A 100 -4.31 33.65 35.53
C VAL A 100 -3.99 32.59 36.59
N PHE A 101 -2.75 32.57 37.05
CA PHE A 101 -2.34 31.80 38.23
C PHE A 101 -2.87 32.46 39.51
N GLY A 102 -3.53 31.66 40.35
CA GLY A 102 -4.00 32.04 41.67
C GLY A 102 -3.16 31.40 42.78
N GLU A 103 -3.85 30.93 43.82
CA GLU A 103 -3.23 30.36 45.03
C GLU A 103 -2.15 29.31 44.73
N GLY A 104 -0.97 29.47 45.35
CA GLY A 104 0.13 28.52 45.23
C GLY A 104 0.72 28.36 43.82
N GLY A 105 0.47 29.29 42.90
CA GLY A 105 0.90 29.17 41.51
C GLY A 105 0.07 28.14 40.72
N ARG A 106 -1.14 27.82 41.16
CA ARG A 106 -2.11 26.95 40.45
C ARG A 106 -3.01 27.79 39.54
N ILE A 107 -3.53 27.20 38.46
CA ILE A 107 -4.44 27.89 37.53
C ILE A 107 -5.86 27.88 38.11
N THR A 108 -6.12 28.77 39.06
CA THR A 108 -7.43 28.93 39.74
C THR A 108 -8.09 30.27 39.44
N GLY A 109 -7.44 31.14 38.65
CA GLY A 109 -7.97 32.43 38.22
C GLY A 109 -8.86 32.34 36.98
N TRP A 110 -9.29 33.50 36.49
CA TRP A 110 -10.11 33.62 35.28
C TRP A 110 -9.23 33.79 34.04
N PRO A 111 -9.79 33.55 32.85
CA PRO A 111 -9.09 33.81 31.62
C PRO A 111 -8.74 35.30 31.46
N VAL A 112 -7.57 35.58 30.90
CA VAL A 112 -7.06 36.92 30.56
C VAL A 112 -7.99 37.60 29.56
N ASP A 113 -8.50 36.83 28.60
CA ASP A 113 -9.60 37.21 27.72
C ASP A 113 -10.74 36.21 27.91
N ALA A 114 -11.93 36.69 28.32
CA ALA A 114 -13.09 35.83 28.54
C ALA A 114 -13.43 34.94 27.33
N ARG A 115 -13.08 35.35 26.10
CA ARG A 115 -13.33 34.59 24.87
C ARG A 115 -12.45 33.35 24.74
N ASP A 116 -11.31 33.29 25.43
CA ASP A 116 -10.36 32.16 25.31
C ASP A 116 -10.83 30.90 26.05
N ASN A 117 -11.80 31.03 26.96
CA ASN A 117 -12.35 29.90 27.71
C ASN A 117 -13.85 30.05 28.02
N ALA A 118 -14.58 30.75 27.15
CA ALA A 118 -16.01 31.05 27.28
C ALA A 118 -16.42 31.63 28.66
N GLY A 119 -15.55 32.44 29.28
CA GLY A 119 -15.75 33.06 30.58
C GLY A 119 -15.65 32.11 31.78
N MET A 120 -15.34 30.83 31.55
CA MET A 120 -15.21 29.82 32.60
C MET A 120 -13.90 29.98 33.37
N ARG A 121 -13.93 29.68 34.67
CA ARG A 121 -12.79 29.80 35.59
C ARG A 121 -11.81 28.65 35.38
N GLY A 122 -10.52 28.91 35.59
CA GLY A 122 -9.46 27.92 35.42
C GLY A 122 -8.99 27.75 33.98
N GLY A 123 -8.06 26.82 33.78
CA GLY A 123 -7.43 26.41 32.53
C GLY A 123 -6.84 25.00 32.68
N LYS A 124 -6.05 24.51 31.73
CA LYS A 124 -5.41 23.18 31.81
C LYS A 124 -4.85 22.91 33.21
N SER A 125 -5.07 21.70 33.73
CA SER A 125 -4.66 21.30 35.10
C SER A 125 -5.43 21.99 36.25
N SER A 126 -6.69 22.36 36.03
CA SER A 126 -7.57 22.99 37.01
C SER A 126 -8.86 22.18 37.22
N ALA A 127 -9.38 22.18 38.44
CA ALA A 127 -10.64 21.50 38.80
C ALA A 127 -11.91 22.33 38.46
N TYR A 128 -11.74 23.56 38.01
CA TYR A 128 -12.84 24.41 37.55
C TYR A 128 -13.24 24.05 36.11
N ASP A 129 -14.47 24.41 35.69
CA ASP A 129 -15.03 24.03 34.38
C ASP A 129 -14.11 24.45 33.22
N GLY A 130 -13.37 25.56 33.34
CA GLY A 130 -12.41 26.00 32.34
C GLY A 130 -11.18 25.10 32.17
N GLY A 131 -10.95 24.13 33.07
CA GLY A 131 -9.85 23.16 32.98
C GLY A 131 -10.20 21.84 32.32
N HIS A 132 -11.48 21.44 32.33
CA HIS A 132 -11.92 20.12 31.86
C HIS A 132 -13.17 20.15 30.96
N ARG A 133 -13.91 21.26 30.89
CA ARG A 133 -15.04 21.40 29.96
C ARG A 133 -14.49 21.85 28.61
N VAL A 134 -14.70 21.00 27.60
CA VAL A 134 -14.13 21.14 26.26
C VAL A 134 -15.23 21.15 25.19
N PRO A 135 -14.99 21.72 24.01
CA PRO A 135 -15.90 21.55 22.88
C PRO A 135 -15.99 20.06 22.49
N LEU A 136 -17.19 19.61 22.16
CA LEU A 136 -17.46 18.32 21.55
C LEU A 136 -18.48 18.54 20.43
N PHE A 137 -18.07 18.28 19.19
CA PHE A 137 -18.96 18.23 18.04
C PHE A 137 -19.01 16.80 17.52
N ILE A 138 -20.21 16.28 17.33
CA ILE A 138 -20.46 15.00 16.68
C ILE A 138 -21.28 15.29 15.44
N ARG A 139 -20.76 14.90 14.28
CA ARG A 139 -21.34 15.20 12.99
C ARG A 139 -21.55 13.91 12.20
N MET A 140 -22.79 13.71 11.78
CA MET A 140 -23.21 12.64 10.87
C MET A 140 -24.46 13.13 10.13
N PRO A 141 -24.33 13.76 8.96
CA PRO A 141 -25.41 14.41 8.24
C PRO A 141 -26.23 13.39 7.44
N ASN A 142 -26.83 12.44 8.13
CA ASN A 142 -27.82 11.53 7.57
C ASN A 142 -29.19 11.78 8.22
N ASP A 143 -30.23 11.18 7.64
CA ASP A 143 -31.61 11.41 8.07
C ASP A 143 -31.92 10.88 9.49
N GLN A 144 -30.99 10.18 10.15
CA GLN A 144 -31.22 9.51 11.41
C GLN A 144 -31.17 10.45 12.65
N TYR A 145 -30.40 11.54 12.61
CA TYR A 145 -30.11 12.37 13.81
C TYR A 145 -30.68 13.80 13.78
N GLY A 146 -31.46 14.13 12.75
CA GLY A 146 -32.17 15.40 12.65
C GLY A 146 -31.28 16.62 12.41
N SER A 147 -31.84 17.82 12.60
CA SER A 147 -31.13 19.09 12.36
C SER A 147 -30.05 19.39 13.41
N PRO A 148 -29.01 20.17 13.06
CA PRO A 148 -27.99 20.63 14.00
C PRO A 148 -28.61 21.32 15.22
N ARG A 149 -28.14 20.94 16.41
CA ARG A 149 -28.64 21.48 17.69
C ARG A 149 -27.62 21.32 18.81
N ASP A 150 -27.76 22.13 19.84
CA ASP A 150 -27.02 21.97 21.08
C ASP A 150 -27.70 20.96 22.00
N ILE A 151 -26.91 20.11 22.66
CA ILE A 151 -27.37 19.19 23.70
C ILE A 151 -26.77 19.67 25.03
N PRO A 152 -27.57 20.29 25.92
CA PRO A 152 -27.05 20.90 27.15
C PRO A 152 -26.77 19.89 28.27
N THR A 153 -27.08 18.60 28.03
CA THR A 153 -26.92 17.51 28.99
C THR A 153 -25.46 17.30 29.35
N LEU A 154 -25.18 17.08 30.63
CA LEU A 154 -23.83 16.83 31.14
C LEU A 154 -23.30 15.47 30.67
N THR A 155 -22.22 15.50 29.89
CA THR A 155 -21.50 14.34 29.35
C THR A 155 -20.01 14.38 29.68
N ALA A 156 -19.28 13.28 29.44
CA ALA A 156 -17.83 13.21 29.58
C ALA A 156 -17.20 12.35 28.48
N HIS A 157 -15.88 12.49 28.29
CA HIS A 157 -15.09 11.75 27.29
C HIS A 157 -15.26 10.22 27.39
N LEU A 158 -15.47 9.68 28.60
CA LEU A 158 -15.77 8.25 28.83
C LEU A 158 -17.04 7.76 28.10
N ASP A 159 -17.97 8.65 27.74
CA ASP A 159 -19.17 8.31 26.98
C ASP A 159 -18.90 8.05 25.50
N ILE A 160 -17.75 8.47 24.97
CA ILE A 160 -17.45 8.37 23.53
C ILE A 160 -17.28 6.92 23.10
N THR A 161 -16.52 6.12 23.84
CA THR A 161 -16.30 4.70 23.52
C THR A 161 -17.61 3.92 23.38
N PRO A 162 -18.51 3.86 24.39
CA PRO A 162 -19.78 3.14 24.24
C PRO A 162 -20.68 3.76 23.15
N THR A 163 -20.59 5.07 22.90
CA THR A 163 -21.32 5.73 21.79
C THR A 163 -20.83 5.21 20.44
N LEU A 164 -19.52 5.24 20.18
CA LEU A 164 -18.96 4.76 18.92
C LEU A 164 -19.20 3.27 18.73
N MET A 165 -19.12 2.47 19.81
CA MET A 165 -19.48 1.05 19.73
C MET A 165 -20.92 0.86 19.28
N GLU A 166 -21.88 1.59 19.85
CA GLU A 166 -23.28 1.49 19.44
C GLU A 166 -23.52 2.02 18.02
N LEU A 167 -22.93 3.16 17.66
CA LEU A 167 -23.07 3.74 16.32
C LEU A 167 -22.42 2.89 15.22
N CYS A 168 -21.35 2.17 15.54
CA CYS A 168 -20.64 1.27 14.62
C CYS A 168 -21.08 -0.20 14.74
N ASN A 169 -22.10 -0.50 15.55
CA ASN A 169 -22.59 -1.87 15.79
C ASN A 169 -21.49 -2.86 16.25
N LEU A 170 -20.68 -2.43 17.21
CA LEU A 170 -19.59 -3.22 17.80
C LEU A 170 -19.99 -3.80 19.16
N GLU A 171 -19.63 -5.06 19.40
CA GLU A 171 -19.83 -5.73 20.68
C GLU A 171 -18.62 -5.60 21.60
N ARG A 172 -18.87 -5.37 22.89
CA ARG A 172 -17.83 -5.38 23.91
C ARG A 172 -17.47 -6.83 24.24
N PRO A 173 -16.19 -7.26 24.14
CA PRO A 173 -15.80 -8.58 24.59
C PRO A 173 -16.15 -8.78 26.07
N ALA A 174 -16.76 -9.92 26.41
CA ALA A 174 -17.20 -10.21 27.78
C ALA A 174 -16.04 -10.22 28.78
N THR A 175 -14.82 -10.48 28.31
CA THR A 175 -13.58 -10.51 29.10
C THR A 175 -13.06 -9.12 29.49
N TRP A 176 -13.54 -8.06 28.84
CA TRP A 176 -13.12 -6.70 29.16
C TRP A 176 -13.82 -6.21 30.42
N ARG A 177 -13.24 -5.19 31.07
CA ARG A 177 -13.92 -4.51 32.18
C ARG A 177 -15.17 -3.77 31.67
N ALA A 178 -16.12 -3.52 32.57
CA ALA A 178 -17.25 -2.66 32.25
C ALA A 178 -16.75 -1.25 31.94
N LEU A 179 -17.44 -0.55 31.02
CA LEU A 179 -17.14 0.84 30.70
C LEU A 179 -17.86 1.76 31.68
N ASP A 180 -17.20 2.82 32.14
CA ASP A 180 -17.79 3.82 33.04
C ASP A 180 -18.75 4.79 32.32
N GLY A 181 -18.60 4.92 31.00
CA GLY A 181 -19.43 5.77 30.16
C GLY A 181 -20.78 5.18 29.79
N ARG A 182 -21.65 6.05 29.28
CA ARG A 182 -22.97 5.70 28.72
C ARG A 182 -23.02 6.16 27.27
N SER A 183 -23.61 5.36 26.39
CA SER A 183 -23.81 5.78 25.01
C SER A 183 -24.65 7.06 24.94
N LEU A 184 -24.17 8.05 24.17
CA LEU A 184 -24.84 9.32 23.92
C LEU A 184 -25.93 9.20 22.85
N ARG A 185 -26.06 8.05 22.17
CA ARG A 185 -27.01 7.85 21.08
C ARG A 185 -28.46 8.26 21.41
N PRO A 186 -29.01 8.00 22.62
CA PRO A 186 -30.34 8.50 22.97
C PRO A 186 -30.46 10.03 22.89
N LEU A 187 -29.43 10.76 23.33
CA LEU A 187 -29.39 12.23 23.24
C LEU A 187 -29.27 12.69 21.77
N LEU A 188 -28.51 11.95 20.95
CA LEU A 188 -28.36 12.24 19.52
C LEU A 188 -29.64 12.00 18.71
N LEU A 189 -30.53 11.09 19.13
CA LEU A 189 -31.82 10.86 18.47
C LEU A 189 -32.89 11.90 18.81
N GLY A 190 -32.68 12.68 19.89
CA GLY A 190 -33.59 13.78 20.25
C GLY A 190 -34.96 13.32 20.75
N ASN A 191 -35.07 12.08 21.23
CA ASN A 191 -36.30 11.56 21.84
C ASN A 191 -36.33 11.82 23.35
N ASP A 192 -37.53 11.77 23.95
CA ASP A 192 -37.75 11.91 25.40
C ASP A 192 -37.29 10.68 26.20
N GLN A 193 -36.28 9.94 25.71
CA GLN A 193 -35.78 8.80 26.48
C GLN A 193 -35.16 9.28 27.79
N PRO A 194 -35.45 8.59 28.91
CA PRO A 194 -34.89 8.95 30.19
C PRO A 194 -33.37 8.99 30.11
N TRP A 195 -32.78 10.16 30.38
CA TRP A 195 -31.35 10.31 30.65
C TRP A 195 -31.17 10.48 32.16
N PRO A 196 -30.88 9.40 32.91
CA PRO A 196 -30.86 9.48 34.37
C PRO A 196 -29.72 10.39 34.83
N ASP A 197 -30.03 11.26 35.78
CA ASP A 197 -29.03 12.07 36.48
C ASP A 197 -27.89 11.20 37.00
N ARG A 198 -26.68 11.73 36.90
CA ARG A 198 -25.46 11.09 37.41
C ARG A 198 -24.51 12.12 37.98
N ILE A 199 -23.61 11.63 38.82
CA ILE A 199 -22.45 12.39 39.28
C ILE A 199 -21.28 11.98 38.41
N LEU A 200 -20.67 12.94 37.74
CA LEU A 200 -19.39 12.76 37.04
C LEU A 200 -18.27 13.23 37.94
N HIS A 201 -17.08 12.69 37.71
CA HIS A 201 -15.88 13.03 38.46
C HIS A 201 -14.78 13.43 37.48
N SER A 202 -14.14 14.55 37.75
CA SER A 202 -12.90 14.96 37.10
C SER A 202 -11.82 14.97 38.15
N GLN A 203 -10.65 14.39 37.86
CA GLN A 203 -9.54 14.42 38.78
C GLN A 203 -8.20 14.34 38.05
N MET A 204 -7.23 15.10 38.54
CA MET A 204 -5.85 15.07 38.07
C MET A 204 -4.93 14.64 39.22
N HIS A 205 -4.35 13.45 39.11
CA HIS A 205 -3.42 12.87 40.10
C HIS A 205 -1.94 13.13 39.80
N GLY A 206 -1.68 14.25 39.10
CA GLY A 206 -0.36 14.63 38.63
C GLY A 206 -0.18 14.49 37.11
N GLY A 207 0.82 15.22 36.61
CA GLY A 207 1.38 15.06 35.26
C GLY A 207 2.70 14.31 35.33
N ASN A 208 3.72 14.81 34.63
CA ASN A 208 5.08 14.22 34.58
C ASN A 208 5.86 14.16 35.93
N GLY A 209 5.20 14.36 37.07
CA GLY A 209 5.60 13.81 38.35
C GLY A 209 4.38 13.11 38.93
N TYR A 210 4.38 11.78 38.93
CA TYR A 210 3.30 11.00 39.54
C TYR A 210 3.26 11.34 41.03
N VAL A 211 2.18 12.00 41.47
CA VAL A 211 1.94 12.20 42.90
C VAL A 211 1.22 10.95 43.38
N LYS A 212 1.73 10.32 44.44
CA LYS A 212 1.08 9.12 44.99
C LYS A 212 -0.34 9.50 45.41
N PRO A 213 -1.37 8.74 44.99
CA PRO A 213 -2.76 8.97 45.42
C PRO A 213 -2.81 8.96 46.94
N GLY A 214 -3.16 10.11 47.50
CA GLY A 214 -3.23 10.31 48.96
C GLY A 214 -4.27 11.34 49.36
N ASP A 215 -4.48 12.35 48.51
CA ASP A 215 -5.56 13.32 48.65
C ASP A 215 -6.69 13.03 47.66
N VAL A 216 -7.87 12.70 48.21
CA VAL A 216 -9.10 12.43 47.45
C VAL A 216 -9.59 13.64 46.65
N TRP A 217 -9.13 14.84 46.98
CA TRP A 217 -9.51 16.08 46.31
C TRP A 217 -8.36 16.75 45.54
N GLU A 218 -7.27 16.02 45.29
CA GLU A 218 -6.15 16.52 44.48
C GLU A 218 -6.65 16.93 43.09
N VAL A 219 -6.75 18.25 42.86
CA VAL A 219 -7.29 18.89 41.64
C VAL A 219 -8.52 18.12 41.11
N GLY A 220 -9.56 18.02 41.95
CA GLY A 220 -10.75 17.21 41.67
C GLY A 220 -12.06 17.98 41.70
N ALA A 221 -13.06 17.51 40.96
CA ALA A 221 -14.42 18.02 40.98
C ALA A 221 -15.47 16.91 40.86
N ALA A 222 -16.59 17.07 41.56
CA ALA A 222 -17.81 16.27 41.38
C ALA A 222 -18.90 17.12 40.70
N LEU A 223 -19.47 16.60 39.62
CA LEU A 223 -20.29 17.34 38.67
C LEU A 223 -21.67 16.70 38.52
N THR A 224 -22.72 17.52 38.54
CA THR A 224 -24.09 17.13 38.13
C THR A 224 -24.62 18.14 37.13
N GLN A 225 -25.83 17.96 36.58
CA GLN A 225 -26.40 18.92 35.63
C GLN A 225 -26.48 20.36 36.17
N GLN A 226 -26.58 20.54 37.49
CA GLN A 226 -26.67 21.86 38.13
C GLN A 226 -25.45 22.22 38.99
N TRP A 227 -24.83 21.24 39.65
CA TRP A 227 -23.86 21.51 40.72
C TRP A 227 -22.42 21.14 40.35
N ARG A 228 -21.47 21.91 40.85
CA ARG A 228 -20.03 21.60 40.86
C ARG A 228 -19.51 21.68 42.29
N LEU A 229 -19.06 20.57 42.85
CA LEU A 229 -18.25 20.56 44.07
C LEU A 229 -16.78 20.48 43.64
N VAL A 230 -16.04 21.56 43.87
CA VAL A 230 -14.63 21.71 43.47
C VAL A 230 -13.74 21.53 44.70
N GLU A 231 -12.77 20.63 44.59
CA GLU A 231 -11.71 20.37 45.58
C GLU A 231 -12.23 20.10 47.01
N GLY A 232 -13.46 19.61 47.14
CA GLY A 232 -14.10 19.35 48.44
C GLY A 232 -14.30 20.60 49.30
N ARG A 233 -14.30 21.79 48.69
CA ARG A 233 -14.30 23.09 49.40
C ARG A 233 -15.33 24.09 48.89
N GLU A 234 -15.56 24.13 47.58
CA GLU A 234 -16.40 25.15 46.95
C GLU A 234 -17.53 24.49 46.17
N LEU A 235 -18.77 24.94 46.40
CA LEU A 235 -19.96 24.47 45.69
C LEU A 235 -20.53 25.59 44.83
N TYR A 236 -20.79 25.30 43.55
CA TYR A 236 -21.37 26.27 42.61
C TYR A 236 -22.64 25.74 41.97
N ASP A 237 -23.66 26.59 41.84
CA ASP A 237 -24.81 26.38 40.96
C ASP A 237 -24.47 26.93 39.57
N ILE A 238 -24.12 26.05 38.64
CA ILE A 238 -23.68 26.47 37.29
C ILE A 238 -24.80 27.02 36.41
N ARG A 239 -26.07 26.85 36.80
CA ARG A 239 -27.19 27.48 36.08
C ARG A 239 -27.26 28.97 36.40
N ALA A 240 -26.96 29.34 37.64
CA ALA A 240 -26.93 30.74 38.08
C ALA A 240 -25.55 31.39 37.92
N ASP A 241 -24.48 30.59 38.01
CA ASP A 241 -23.10 31.06 38.01
C ASP A 241 -22.17 30.17 37.15
N PRO A 242 -22.27 30.24 35.81
CA PRO A 242 -21.43 29.47 34.90
C PRO A 242 -19.92 29.74 35.04
N ALA A 243 -19.55 30.90 35.60
CA ALA A 243 -18.17 31.33 35.78
C ALA A 243 -17.57 30.94 37.14
N GLN A 244 -18.33 30.26 38.01
CA GLN A 244 -17.91 29.78 39.33
C GLN A 244 -17.29 30.89 40.20
N ARG A 245 -18.02 32.01 40.33
CA ARG A 245 -17.64 33.20 41.11
C ARG A 245 -18.14 33.18 42.55
N ASN A 246 -19.28 32.55 42.81
CA ASN A 246 -20.00 32.62 44.08
C ASN A 246 -20.10 31.24 44.71
N ASN A 247 -19.26 30.96 45.72
CA ASN A 247 -19.38 29.74 46.50
C ASN A 247 -20.69 29.76 47.32
N VAL A 248 -21.51 28.73 47.14
CA VAL A 248 -22.81 28.56 47.83
C VAL A 248 -22.84 27.35 48.76
N ALA A 249 -21.69 26.77 49.12
CA ALA A 249 -21.60 25.59 49.98
C ALA A 249 -22.39 25.73 51.29
N ASP A 250 -22.25 26.87 51.98
CA ASP A 250 -22.95 27.15 53.24
C ASP A 250 -24.48 27.25 53.09
N ARG A 251 -24.96 27.57 51.88
CA ARG A 251 -26.39 27.68 51.58
C ARG A 251 -27.02 26.34 51.19
N PHE A 252 -26.24 25.37 50.72
CA PHE A 252 -26.72 24.08 50.24
C PHE A 252 -25.90 22.91 50.85
N PRO A 253 -25.85 22.76 52.18
CA PRO A 253 -25.00 21.78 52.85
C PRO A 253 -25.35 20.33 52.51
N GLU A 254 -26.63 20.03 52.25
CA GLU A 254 -27.06 18.68 51.84
C GLU A 254 -26.52 18.30 50.45
N VAL A 255 -26.49 19.26 49.52
CA VAL A 255 -25.92 19.05 48.18
C VAL A 255 -24.42 18.84 48.29
N PHE A 256 -23.74 19.67 49.09
CA PHE A 256 -22.31 19.53 49.36
C PHE A 256 -21.98 18.12 49.89
N GLN A 257 -22.65 17.68 50.95
CA GLN A 257 -22.40 16.38 51.58
C GLN A 257 -22.66 15.22 50.62
N ARG A 258 -23.73 15.30 49.82
CA ARG A 258 -24.05 14.27 48.81
C ARG A 258 -22.95 14.13 47.76
N LEU A 259 -22.45 15.25 47.24
CA LEU A 259 -21.39 15.24 46.22
C LEU A 259 -20.04 14.83 46.81
N ASP A 260 -19.72 15.25 48.03
CA ASP A 260 -18.47 14.86 48.70
C ASP A 260 -18.44 13.36 48.98
N LYS A 261 -19.54 12.81 49.52
CA LYS A 261 -19.69 11.38 49.72
C LYS A 261 -19.51 10.61 48.40
N ALA A 262 -20.20 11.02 47.34
CA ALA A 262 -20.11 10.33 46.05
C ALA A 262 -18.71 10.38 45.44
N HIS A 263 -17.98 11.51 45.56
CA HIS A 263 -16.62 11.61 45.05
C HIS A 263 -15.65 10.70 45.81
N ARG A 264 -15.79 10.61 47.14
CA ARG A 264 -14.98 9.71 47.96
C ARG A 264 -15.25 8.24 47.62
N GLU A 265 -16.52 7.86 47.48
CA GLU A 265 -16.90 6.50 47.07
C GLU A 265 -16.34 6.14 45.69
N TRP A 266 -16.44 7.07 44.72
CA TRP A 266 -15.82 6.90 43.42
C TRP A 266 -14.29 6.79 43.51
N PHE A 267 -13.63 7.69 44.23
CA PHE A 267 -12.18 7.66 44.41
C PHE A 267 -11.71 6.34 45.03
N ASP A 268 -12.43 5.85 46.05
CA ASP A 268 -12.14 4.55 46.67
C ASP A 268 -12.29 3.38 45.69
N SER A 269 -13.19 3.48 44.70
CA SER A 269 -13.36 2.47 43.66
C SER A 269 -12.23 2.46 42.62
N VAL A 270 -11.60 3.61 42.34
CA VAL A 270 -10.57 3.75 41.29
C VAL A 270 -9.14 3.83 41.81
N LYS A 271 -8.91 4.21 43.08
CA LYS A 271 -7.56 4.45 43.64
C LYS A 271 -6.62 3.24 43.54
N ALA A 272 -7.15 2.03 43.56
CA ALA A 272 -6.36 0.81 43.42
C ALA A 272 -5.78 0.61 42.00
N ALA A 273 -6.41 1.22 40.99
CA ALA A 273 -5.97 1.17 39.59
C ALA A 273 -5.12 2.38 39.19
N MET A 274 -4.98 3.39 40.07
CA MET A 274 -4.08 4.52 39.87
C MET A 274 -2.65 4.07 40.12
N THR A 275 -2.06 3.39 39.15
CA THR A 275 -0.64 3.00 39.09
C THR A 275 -0.11 3.30 37.70
N PRO A 276 1.18 3.63 37.51
CA PRO A 276 1.73 3.84 36.18
C PRO A 276 1.44 2.66 35.24
N THR A 277 0.98 2.95 34.03
CA THR A 277 0.70 1.95 33.00
C THR A 277 2.00 1.35 32.48
N ARG A 278 2.01 0.04 32.25
CA ARG A 278 3.13 -0.67 31.64
C ARG A 278 3.02 -0.63 30.11
N ILE A 279 4.13 -0.36 29.44
CA ILE A 279 4.20 -0.38 27.98
C ILE A 279 4.43 -1.82 27.51
N LEU A 280 3.61 -2.28 26.57
CA LEU A 280 3.73 -3.62 26.00
C LEU A 280 4.87 -3.67 24.98
N VAL A 281 5.84 -4.57 25.14
CA VAL A 281 6.94 -4.79 24.19
C VAL A 281 6.93 -6.21 23.63
N GLY A 282 7.45 -6.37 22.41
CA GLY A 282 7.56 -7.67 21.75
C GLY A 282 6.23 -8.26 21.28
N SER A 283 5.23 -7.40 21.05
CA SER A 283 3.95 -7.75 20.43
C SER A 283 4.14 -8.06 18.94
N GLU A 284 3.23 -8.80 18.31
CA GLU A 284 3.25 -8.96 16.84
C GLU A 284 2.65 -7.76 16.11
N PHE A 285 1.94 -6.89 16.83
CA PHE A 285 1.32 -5.69 16.27
C PHE A 285 2.25 -4.47 16.26
N GLU A 286 3.33 -4.51 17.06
CA GLU A 286 4.30 -3.41 17.20
C GLU A 286 5.64 -3.99 17.68
N ASN A 287 6.52 -4.30 16.71
CA ASN A 287 7.87 -4.82 16.96
C ASN A 287 8.80 -4.40 15.82
N PRO A 288 9.74 -3.46 16.04
CA PRO A 288 10.14 -2.94 17.35
C PRO A 288 9.12 -2.02 18.02
N SER A 289 9.18 -1.93 19.36
CA SER A 289 8.49 -0.90 20.15
C SER A 289 9.44 0.27 20.41
N GLU A 290 9.01 1.51 20.17
CA GLU A 290 9.80 2.71 20.44
C GLU A 290 9.37 3.39 21.74
N LEU A 291 10.33 3.60 22.63
CA LEU A 291 10.16 4.22 23.93
C LEU A 291 10.89 5.54 23.99
N THR A 292 10.35 6.50 24.73
CA THR A 292 10.99 7.81 24.94
C THR A 292 11.13 8.11 26.43
N SER A 293 12.00 9.06 26.78
CA SER A 293 12.10 9.52 28.16
C SER A 293 10.82 10.16 28.71
N GLN A 294 9.82 10.49 27.87
CA GLN A 294 8.50 10.93 28.36
C GLN A 294 7.74 9.81 29.08
N ASP A 295 8.05 8.56 28.76
CA ASP A 295 7.45 7.37 29.32
C ASP A 295 8.10 6.96 30.66
N TRP A 296 9.08 7.72 31.13
CA TRP A 296 9.75 7.46 32.39
C TRP A 296 8.80 7.62 33.58
N VAL A 297 8.74 6.58 34.39
CA VAL A 297 8.23 6.66 35.76
C VAL A 297 9.28 7.37 36.60
N MET A 298 8.96 8.60 37.00
CA MET A 298 9.81 9.48 37.80
C MET A 298 9.37 9.49 39.26
N ASP A 299 10.30 9.31 40.20
CA ASP A 299 10.00 9.42 41.63
C ASP A 299 9.63 10.86 42.03
N ARG A 300 10.24 11.86 41.37
CA ARG A 300 9.96 13.29 41.54
C ARG A 300 10.32 14.07 40.27
N GLY A 301 9.49 15.07 39.96
CA GLY A 301 9.74 16.01 38.87
C GLY A 301 9.65 15.40 37.47
N ASN A 302 9.74 16.26 36.45
CA ASN A 302 9.50 15.86 35.07
C ASN A 302 10.74 15.24 34.40
N PRO A 303 10.57 14.19 33.56
CA PRO A 303 11.64 13.69 32.73
C PRO A 303 11.98 14.70 31.63
N PRO A 304 13.04 14.47 30.84
CA PRO A 304 13.34 15.26 29.64
C PRO A 304 12.25 15.14 28.55
N TRP A 305 11.15 15.88 28.68
CA TRP A 305 10.00 15.77 27.78
C TRP A 305 9.99 16.74 26.58
N ALA A 306 10.83 17.78 26.61
CA ALA A 306 10.85 18.81 25.57
C ALA A 306 12.13 18.74 24.72
N ARG A 307 12.04 19.16 23.45
CA ARG A 307 13.20 19.25 22.53
C ARG A 307 14.41 19.93 23.15
N ASN A 308 14.20 21.05 23.86
CA ASN A 308 15.31 21.78 24.47
C ASN A 308 15.99 21.00 25.61
N HIS A 309 15.28 20.09 26.29
CA HIS A 309 15.87 19.22 27.33
C HIS A 309 16.83 18.20 26.70
N VAL A 310 16.42 17.61 25.55
CA VAL A 310 17.25 16.70 24.76
C VAL A 310 18.49 17.42 24.20
N LEU A 311 18.30 18.60 23.62
CA LEU A 311 19.39 19.44 23.08
C LEU A 311 20.40 19.83 24.17
N ARG A 312 19.92 20.26 25.34
CA ARG A 312 20.76 20.61 26.48
C ARG A 312 21.36 19.41 27.21
N ARG A 313 20.94 18.19 26.87
CA ARG A 313 21.32 16.96 27.55
C ARG A 313 21.06 17.07 29.05
N GLU A 314 19.78 17.22 29.44
CA GLU A 314 19.41 17.18 30.86
C GLU A 314 19.87 15.87 31.51
N LEU A 315 20.73 15.97 32.52
CA LEU A 315 21.29 14.84 33.26
C LEU A 315 20.28 14.25 34.24
N LYS A 316 19.20 13.69 33.69
CA LYS A 316 18.13 13.00 34.40
C LYS A 316 18.06 11.54 33.98
N ASN A 317 17.43 10.72 34.80
CA ASN A 317 17.26 9.30 34.55
C ASN A 317 15.99 8.79 35.24
N GLY A 318 15.20 7.99 34.53
CA GLY A 318 13.97 7.38 35.00
C GLY A 318 13.87 5.94 34.51
N LYS A 319 12.76 5.27 34.84
CA LYS A 319 12.54 3.87 34.46
C LYS A 319 11.36 3.76 33.52
N TRP A 320 11.43 2.87 32.55
CA TRP A 320 10.23 2.40 31.86
C TRP A 320 9.68 1.19 32.61
N TRP A 321 8.36 1.13 32.74
CA TRP A 321 7.67 -0.07 33.22
C TRP A 321 7.12 -0.80 32.01
N LEU A 322 7.52 -2.06 31.83
CA LEU A 322 7.26 -2.82 30.61
C LEU A 322 6.49 -4.10 30.92
N ASP A 323 5.57 -4.46 30.03
CA ASP A 323 5.01 -5.81 29.93
C ASP A 323 5.55 -6.50 28.69
N VAL A 324 5.96 -7.77 28.83
CA VAL A 324 6.61 -8.54 27.77
C VAL A 324 5.56 -9.46 27.16
N ALA A 325 5.14 -9.16 25.93
CA ALA A 325 4.04 -9.87 25.29
C ALA A 325 4.37 -11.36 25.01
N LYS A 326 5.63 -11.66 24.63
CA LYS A 326 6.13 -13.03 24.44
C LYS A 326 7.53 -13.19 25.02
N ALA A 327 7.76 -14.27 25.76
CA ALA A 327 9.11 -14.60 26.21
C ALA A 327 10.03 -14.88 25.00
N GLY A 328 11.30 -14.49 25.08
CA GLY A 328 12.28 -14.72 24.02
C GLY A 328 13.51 -13.83 24.13
N ARG A 329 14.32 -13.83 23.07
CA ARG A 329 15.48 -12.94 22.93
C ARG A 329 15.05 -11.59 22.35
N TYR A 330 15.68 -10.53 22.81
CA TYR A 330 15.37 -9.15 22.43
C TYR A 330 16.65 -8.37 22.14
N GLU A 331 16.57 -7.45 21.18
CA GLU A 331 17.50 -6.33 21.02
C GLU A 331 16.94 -5.09 21.70
N ILE A 332 17.74 -4.43 22.53
CA ILE A 332 17.43 -3.14 23.14
C ILE A 332 18.46 -2.12 22.67
N THR A 333 18.02 -1.18 21.84
CA THR A 333 18.88 -0.13 21.25
C THR A 333 18.66 1.19 21.97
N LEU A 334 19.74 1.81 22.44
CA LEU A 334 19.75 3.06 23.18
C LEU A 334 20.22 4.20 22.27
N SER A 335 19.51 5.34 22.31
CA SER A 335 19.96 6.57 21.67
C SER A 335 19.68 7.82 22.51
N ARG A 336 20.46 8.87 22.24
CA ARG A 336 20.19 10.24 22.70
C ARG A 336 19.18 10.93 21.79
N TRP A 337 19.14 10.58 20.50
CA TRP A 337 18.35 11.25 19.47
C TRP A 337 17.19 10.36 19.01
N PRO A 338 16.10 10.93 18.46
CA PRO A 338 15.11 10.12 17.76
C PRO A 338 15.79 9.28 16.67
N PHE A 339 15.34 8.05 16.46
CA PHE A 339 15.97 7.13 15.50
C PHE A 339 15.92 7.61 14.04
N SER A 340 15.06 8.60 13.73
CA SER A 340 15.02 9.28 12.43
C SER A 340 16.17 10.28 12.20
N GLU A 341 17.02 10.54 13.20
CA GLU A 341 18.13 11.50 13.13
C GLU A 341 19.48 10.77 13.22
N SER A 342 20.26 10.80 12.14
CA SER A 342 21.61 10.22 12.10
C SER A 342 22.64 11.16 12.74
N ARG A 343 22.58 11.30 14.08
CA ARG A 343 23.49 12.14 14.87
C ARG A 343 24.24 11.31 15.91
N PRO A 344 25.53 11.60 16.18
CA PRO A 344 26.26 10.88 17.22
C PRO A 344 25.60 11.02 18.60
N LEU A 345 25.47 9.90 19.34
CA LEU A 345 24.96 9.94 20.71
C LEU A 345 25.91 10.68 21.66
N ALA A 346 27.19 10.79 21.26
CA ALA A 346 28.28 11.48 21.95
C ALA A 346 28.41 11.03 23.40
N SER A 347 28.57 9.72 23.58
CA SER A 347 28.77 9.03 24.86
C SER A 347 29.88 7.99 24.71
N THR A 348 30.64 7.73 25.78
CA THR A 348 31.77 6.79 25.80
C THR A 348 31.38 5.42 26.34
N ALA A 349 30.30 5.33 27.13
CA ALA A 349 29.78 4.08 27.65
C ALA A 349 28.24 4.08 27.69
N ALA A 350 27.65 2.89 27.66
CA ALA A 350 26.22 2.67 27.78
C ALA A 350 25.94 1.48 28.70
N GLN A 351 24.86 1.57 29.46
CA GLN A 351 24.41 0.51 30.37
C GLN A 351 22.88 0.42 30.34
N LEU A 352 22.36 -0.77 30.55
CA LEU A 352 20.95 -0.97 30.89
C LEU A 352 20.79 -2.00 32.01
N GLU A 353 19.68 -1.89 32.72
CA GLU A 353 19.22 -2.84 33.72
C GLU A 353 17.77 -3.22 33.39
N ILE A 354 17.53 -4.52 33.21
CA ILE A 354 16.20 -5.06 32.90
C ILE A 354 16.10 -6.49 33.44
N GLY A 355 14.91 -6.87 33.95
CA GLY A 355 14.68 -8.23 34.45
C GLY A 355 15.54 -8.64 35.66
N GLY A 356 16.19 -7.68 36.35
CA GLY A 356 17.12 -7.93 37.44
C GLY A 356 18.57 -8.16 36.98
N GLU A 357 18.85 -8.07 35.68
CA GLU A 357 20.18 -8.19 35.10
C GLU A 357 20.68 -6.84 34.59
N ARG A 358 22.01 -6.68 34.54
CA ARG A 358 22.67 -5.45 34.15
C ARG A 358 23.68 -5.73 33.03
N TYR A 359 23.62 -4.91 32.00
CA TYR A 359 24.40 -5.02 30.78
C TYR A 359 25.15 -3.72 30.52
N GLN A 360 26.39 -3.79 30.05
CA GLN A 360 27.25 -2.61 29.88
C GLN A 360 28.15 -2.76 28.65
N LYS A 361 28.36 -1.65 27.94
CA LYS A 361 29.32 -1.51 26.85
C LYS A 361 30.15 -0.25 27.09
N GLU A 362 31.47 -0.41 27.03
CA GLU A 362 32.46 0.66 27.12
C GLU A 362 33.02 0.99 25.72
N ASP A 363 33.85 2.02 25.63
CA ASP A 363 34.60 2.40 24.43
C ASP A 363 33.72 2.61 23.18
N ILE A 364 32.54 3.23 23.37
CA ILE A 364 31.64 3.56 22.25
C ILE A 364 32.33 4.53 21.29
N PRO A 365 32.35 4.23 19.97
CA PRO A 365 32.92 5.12 18.96
C PRO A 365 32.31 6.52 18.98
N ALA A 366 33.12 7.56 18.74
CA ALA A 366 32.68 8.95 18.81
C ALA A 366 31.60 9.32 17.78
N ASP A 367 31.54 8.58 16.67
CA ASP A 367 30.58 8.70 15.57
C ASP A 367 29.37 7.77 15.72
N ALA A 368 29.35 6.88 16.71
CA ALA A 368 28.21 6.02 16.97
C ALA A 368 26.95 6.86 17.21
N THR A 369 25.86 6.47 16.57
CA THR A 369 24.52 7.09 16.69
C THR A 369 23.65 6.40 17.72
N GLU A 370 23.93 5.12 18.00
CA GLU A 370 23.16 4.26 18.91
C GLU A 370 24.01 3.12 19.50
N VAL A 371 23.46 2.42 20.50
CA VAL A 371 24.09 1.24 21.12
C VAL A 371 23.06 0.15 21.39
N THR A 372 23.26 -1.04 20.83
CA THR A 372 22.34 -2.18 20.98
C THR A 372 22.84 -3.21 22.00
N PHE A 373 21.92 -3.81 22.75
CA PHE A 373 22.17 -4.93 23.67
C PHE A 373 21.26 -6.10 23.31
N GLU A 374 21.77 -7.33 23.34
CA GLU A 374 20.93 -8.53 23.30
C GLU A 374 20.62 -8.99 24.73
N VAL A 375 19.35 -9.27 25.01
CA VAL A 375 18.86 -9.70 26.33
C VAL A 375 17.82 -10.81 26.18
N ASP A 376 17.70 -11.68 27.19
CA ASP A 376 16.61 -12.65 27.26
C ASP A 376 15.52 -12.16 28.21
N LEU A 377 14.31 -11.94 27.69
CA LEU A 377 13.14 -11.54 28.50
C LEU A 377 12.19 -12.74 28.63
N ILE A 378 12.17 -13.34 29.82
CA ILE A 378 11.37 -14.54 30.13
C ILE A 378 10.17 -14.26 31.05
N ARG A 379 9.97 -13.02 31.49
CA ARG A 379 8.91 -12.60 32.42
C ARG A 379 8.31 -11.26 32.00
N THR A 380 7.02 -11.06 32.27
CA THR A 380 6.34 -9.76 32.13
C THR A 380 6.45 -8.92 33.41
N GLY A 381 6.08 -7.64 33.33
CA GLY A 381 6.09 -6.74 34.49
C GLY A 381 7.49 -6.29 34.90
N VAL A 382 8.39 -6.09 33.95
CA VAL A 382 9.79 -5.72 34.18
C VAL A 382 9.99 -4.20 34.22
N GLU A 383 11.07 -3.75 34.86
CA GLU A 383 11.52 -2.36 34.80
C GLU A 383 12.77 -2.28 33.92
N LEU A 384 12.79 -1.34 32.97
CA LEU A 384 13.98 -1.01 32.18
C LEU A 384 14.54 0.32 32.69
N LYS A 385 15.83 0.36 33.01
CA LYS A 385 16.58 1.58 33.30
C LYS A 385 17.84 1.62 32.46
N THR A 386 18.23 2.80 31.97
CA THR A 386 19.37 2.94 31.05
C THR A 386 20.30 4.05 31.50
N TRP A 387 21.54 4.01 31.04
CA TRP A 387 22.55 5.04 31.26
C TRP A 387 23.40 5.21 30.01
N LEU A 388 23.68 6.47 29.67
CA LEU A 388 24.68 6.90 28.71
C LEU A 388 25.69 7.78 29.45
N THR A 389 26.98 7.49 29.28
CA THR A 389 28.09 8.21 29.92
C THR A 389 28.71 9.20 28.95
N THR A 390 28.70 10.48 29.28
CA THR A 390 29.32 11.53 28.45
C THR A 390 30.85 11.43 28.47
N PRO A 391 31.56 12.04 27.50
CA PRO A 391 33.02 12.11 27.52
C PRO A 391 33.62 12.72 28.80
N GLU A 392 32.86 13.58 29.50
CA GLU A 392 33.25 14.16 30.78
C GLU A 392 32.93 13.27 32.00
N GLY A 393 32.48 12.04 31.78
CA GLY A 393 32.19 11.06 32.83
C GLY A 393 30.85 11.26 33.56
N LYS A 394 29.94 12.08 33.03
CA LYS A 394 28.59 12.28 33.61
C LYS A 394 27.60 11.29 33.01
N THR A 395 26.58 10.88 33.76
CA THR A 395 25.58 9.93 33.26
C THR A 395 24.18 10.53 33.15
N HIS A 396 23.42 10.05 32.18
CA HIS A 396 21.98 10.33 32.02
C HIS A 396 21.27 9.11 31.43
N GLY A 397 19.95 9.01 31.56
CA GLY A 397 19.20 7.95 30.87
C GLY A 397 19.16 8.17 29.35
N ALA A 398 19.05 7.11 28.56
CA ALA A 398 18.81 7.22 27.13
C ALA A 398 17.47 7.91 26.88
N TYR A 399 17.40 8.89 25.97
CA TYR A 399 16.14 9.61 25.75
C TYR A 399 15.20 8.87 24.79
N PHE A 400 15.75 7.97 23.99
CA PHE A 400 15.04 7.13 23.03
C PHE A 400 15.58 5.71 23.16
N VAL A 401 14.68 4.74 23.16
CA VAL A 401 15.00 3.31 23.24
C VAL A 401 14.14 2.54 22.27
N ARG A 402 14.72 1.60 21.54
CA ARG A 402 13.99 0.64 20.71
C ARG A 402 14.09 -0.73 21.36
N VAL A 403 12.96 -1.44 21.49
CA VAL A 403 12.89 -2.80 22.04
C VAL A 403 12.32 -3.72 20.96
N GLU A 404 13.16 -4.60 20.40
CA GLU A 404 12.77 -5.53 19.36
C GLU A 404 12.88 -6.98 19.84
N ARG A 405 11.80 -7.75 19.78
CA ARG A 405 11.83 -9.21 19.93
C ARG A 405 12.49 -9.83 18.72
N ILE A 406 13.57 -10.56 18.95
CA ILE A 406 14.22 -11.39 17.94
C ILE A 406 13.32 -12.62 17.72
N VAL A 407 12.78 -12.75 16.51
CA VAL A 407 11.98 -13.90 16.12
C VAL A 407 12.89 -14.88 15.40
N GLU A 408 13.19 -16.03 16.03
CA GLU A 408 13.81 -17.15 15.31
C GLU A 408 12.93 -17.50 14.11
N GLN A 409 13.51 -17.37 12.93
CA GLN A 409 12.74 -17.55 11.71
C GLN A 409 12.51 -19.04 11.47
N LYS A 410 11.24 -19.40 11.38
CA LYS A 410 10.83 -20.69 10.84
C LYS A 410 11.29 -20.78 9.39
N ALA A 411 11.54 -22.00 8.93
CA ALA A 411 11.74 -22.25 7.51
C ALA A 411 10.57 -21.64 6.72
N PRO A 412 10.83 -20.94 5.59
CA PRO A 412 9.78 -20.33 4.79
C PRO A 412 8.72 -21.32 4.34
N ALA A 413 7.47 -20.89 4.28
CA ALA A 413 6.39 -21.64 3.66
C ALA A 413 6.50 -21.55 2.12
N ILE A 414 6.29 -22.68 1.46
CA ILE A 414 6.15 -22.77 0.01
C ILE A 414 4.77 -22.23 -0.36
N LEU A 415 4.73 -21.32 -1.32
CA LEU A 415 3.49 -20.70 -1.77
C LEU A 415 2.99 -21.32 -3.08
N TRP A 416 3.85 -21.37 -4.10
CA TRP A 416 3.52 -21.87 -5.43
C TRP A 416 4.76 -22.11 -6.29
N THR A 417 4.58 -22.64 -7.50
CA THR A 417 5.65 -23.07 -8.41
C THR A 417 5.33 -22.74 -9.86
N GLN A 418 6.37 -22.60 -10.68
CA GLN A 418 6.28 -22.35 -12.13
C GLN A 418 7.37 -23.08 -12.88
N TYR A 419 7.11 -23.43 -14.14
CA TYR A 419 8.10 -24.14 -14.95
C TYR A 419 7.92 -23.90 -16.45
N THR A 420 9.02 -24.05 -17.20
CA THR A 420 8.99 -24.22 -18.66
C THR A 420 9.67 -25.52 -19.04
N LEU A 421 9.19 -26.16 -20.11
CA LEU A 421 9.81 -27.35 -20.68
C LEU A 421 10.17 -27.09 -22.14
N GLN A 422 11.47 -27.05 -22.43
CA GLN A 422 12.00 -26.84 -23.76
C GLN A 422 12.03 -28.17 -24.55
N ALA A 423 11.74 -28.13 -25.86
CA ALA A 423 11.77 -29.32 -26.72
C ALA A 423 13.12 -30.06 -26.72
N ASN A 424 14.22 -29.36 -26.42
CA ASN A 424 15.56 -29.93 -26.32
C ASN A 424 15.84 -30.71 -25.02
N GLY A 425 14.84 -30.89 -24.14
CA GLY A 425 15.02 -31.58 -22.86
C GLY A 425 15.51 -30.68 -21.72
N THR A 426 15.33 -29.36 -21.81
CA THR A 426 15.64 -28.46 -20.69
C THR A 426 14.37 -28.16 -19.90
N LEU A 427 14.35 -28.53 -18.61
CA LEU A 427 13.33 -28.13 -17.65
C LEU A 427 13.87 -26.96 -16.80
N ASN A 428 13.19 -25.81 -16.85
CA ASN A 428 13.44 -24.70 -15.95
C ASN A 428 12.33 -24.66 -14.91
N PHE A 429 12.68 -24.53 -13.63
CA PHE A 429 11.74 -24.63 -12.52
C PHE A 429 12.02 -23.56 -11.47
N ALA A 430 10.97 -22.95 -10.94
CA ALA A 430 11.07 -22.01 -9.84
C ALA A 430 10.01 -22.27 -8.75
N VAL A 431 10.40 -22.02 -7.50
CA VAL A 431 9.57 -22.15 -6.31
C VAL A 431 9.54 -20.80 -5.60
N HIS A 432 8.33 -20.35 -5.26
CA HIS A 432 8.09 -19.09 -4.55
C HIS A 432 7.73 -19.36 -3.09
N THR A 433 8.26 -18.56 -2.18
CA THR A 433 8.09 -18.72 -0.72
C THR A 433 7.64 -17.43 -0.02
N ASP A 434 7.30 -17.54 1.26
CA ASP A 434 6.99 -16.40 2.14
C ASP A 434 8.22 -15.74 2.79
N LEU A 435 9.44 -16.14 2.41
CA LEU A 435 10.69 -15.59 2.94
C LEU A 435 10.69 -14.05 2.91
N ASN A 436 11.00 -13.41 4.03
CA ASN A 436 10.94 -11.96 4.15
C ASN A 436 12.30 -11.32 3.78
N PRO A 437 12.39 -10.50 2.72
CA PRO A 437 13.66 -9.86 2.34
C PRO A 437 14.20 -8.87 3.39
N LEU A 438 13.34 -8.35 4.27
CA LEU A 438 13.75 -7.49 5.40
C LEU A 438 14.40 -8.29 6.54
N ARG A 439 14.22 -9.60 6.55
CA ARG A 439 14.78 -10.49 7.56
C ARG A 439 15.36 -11.71 6.85
N PRO A 440 16.49 -11.56 6.13
CA PRO A 440 17.05 -12.65 5.35
C PRO A 440 17.47 -13.82 6.24
N VAL A 441 17.18 -15.05 5.79
CA VAL A 441 17.73 -16.28 6.38
C VAL A 441 18.23 -17.22 5.30
N THR A 442 19.24 -17.99 5.68
CA THR A 442 19.71 -19.11 4.87
C THR A 442 18.67 -20.23 4.92
N ALA A 443 18.00 -20.45 3.79
CA ALA A 443 17.03 -21.52 3.62
C ALA A 443 17.16 -22.15 2.23
N SER A 444 16.66 -23.37 2.07
CA SER A 444 16.65 -24.08 0.80
C SER A 444 15.35 -24.86 0.61
N VAL A 445 15.07 -25.20 -0.65
CA VAL A 445 13.93 -26.04 -1.05
C VAL A 445 14.44 -27.27 -1.77
N ASP A 446 13.99 -28.44 -1.36
CA ASP A 446 14.26 -29.69 -2.06
C ASP A 446 13.20 -29.95 -3.12
N LEU A 447 13.62 -30.14 -4.38
CA LEU A 447 12.80 -30.69 -5.44
C LEU A 447 12.93 -32.22 -5.45
N GLN A 448 11.81 -32.92 -5.28
CA GLN A 448 11.73 -34.36 -5.25
C GLN A 448 10.84 -34.88 -6.36
N LEU A 449 11.21 -36.00 -6.98
CA LEU A 449 10.39 -36.70 -7.97
C LEU A 449 9.83 -37.99 -7.37
N ARG A 450 8.66 -38.40 -7.85
CA ARG A 450 8.03 -39.65 -7.45
C ARG A 450 8.84 -40.85 -7.98
N SER A 451 9.13 -41.81 -7.10
CA SER A 451 9.90 -43.03 -7.41
C SER A 451 9.25 -44.23 -6.70
N GLY A 452 8.46 -45.00 -7.44
CA GLY A 452 7.62 -46.06 -6.86
C GLY A 452 6.55 -45.47 -5.94
N THR A 453 6.50 -45.93 -4.68
CA THR A 453 5.61 -45.38 -3.64
C THR A 453 6.23 -44.21 -2.85
N GLY A 454 7.49 -43.87 -3.11
CA GLY A 454 8.23 -42.84 -2.36
C GLY A 454 8.64 -41.63 -3.21
N TRP A 455 9.41 -40.74 -2.58
CA TRP A 455 9.93 -39.51 -3.18
C TRP A 455 11.46 -39.49 -3.10
N LYS A 456 12.12 -39.00 -4.16
CA LYS A 456 13.58 -38.88 -4.22
C LYS A 456 13.97 -37.45 -4.53
N THR A 457 14.77 -36.81 -3.66
CA THR A 457 15.37 -35.50 -3.94
C THR A 457 16.31 -35.59 -5.14
N ILE A 458 16.10 -34.70 -6.10
CA ILE A 458 16.94 -34.58 -7.30
C ILE A 458 17.73 -33.27 -7.35
N ARG A 459 17.25 -32.23 -6.65
CA ARG A 459 17.88 -30.91 -6.52
C ARG A 459 17.54 -30.31 -5.17
N THR A 460 18.48 -29.56 -4.61
CA THR A 460 18.27 -28.66 -3.48
C THR A 460 18.59 -27.26 -3.97
N MET A 461 17.64 -26.35 -3.86
CA MET A 461 17.73 -24.97 -4.37
C MET A 461 17.89 -24.02 -3.19
N PRO A 462 18.97 -23.23 -3.09
CA PRO A 462 19.02 -22.14 -2.11
C PRO A 462 17.92 -21.13 -2.42
N LEU A 463 17.31 -20.56 -1.38
CA LEU A 463 16.39 -19.44 -1.51
C LEU A 463 17.19 -18.14 -1.60
N ASP A 464 16.95 -17.38 -2.66
CA ASP A 464 17.41 -16.01 -2.76
C ASP A 464 16.58 -15.13 -1.83
N SER A 465 17.24 -14.39 -0.93
CA SER A 465 16.57 -13.63 0.12
C SER A 465 15.77 -12.45 -0.42
N LEU A 466 16.15 -11.89 -1.57
CA LEU A 466 15.54 -10.70 -2.12
C LEU A 466 14.26 -11.03 -2.90
N THR A 467 14.32 -12.08 -3.72
CA THR A 467 13.21 -12.57 -4.54
C THR A 467 12.30 -13.56 -3.80
N ALA A 468 12.76 -14.10 -2.66
CA ALA A 468 12.09 -15.16 -1.90
C ALA A 468 11.86 -16.45 -2.72
N MET A 469 12.78 -16.74 -3.66
CA MET A 469 12.63 -17.84 -4.62
C MET A 469 13.82 -18.80 -4.65
N GLY A 470 13.52 -20.05 -4.99
CA GLY A 470 14.51 -21.04 -5.40
C GLY A 470 14.31 -21.41 -6.87
N THR A 471 15.38 -21.42 -7.66
CA THR A 471 15.32 -21.77 -9.09
C THR A 471 16.28 -22.91 -9.43
N THR A 472 15.91 -23.76 -10.38
CA THR A 472 16.82 -24.77 -10.93
C THR A 472 16.60 -24.97 -12.42
N ARG A 473 17.65 -25.45 -13.08
CA ARG A 473 17.66 -25.86 -14.48
C ARG A 473 18.19 -27.28 -14.57
N ILE A 474 17.45 -28.13 -15.28
CA ILE A 474 17.79 -29.53 -15.49
C ILE A 474 17.87 -29.76 -16.99
N THR A 475 19.07 -30.05 -17.48
CA THR A 475 19.29 -30.54 -18.85
C THR A 475 18.98 -32.03 -18.90
N ASP A 476 18.73 -32.54 -20.11
CA ASP A 476 18.50 -33.97 -20.35
C ASP A 476 17.21 -34.52 -19.69
N TRP A 477 16.22 -33.65 -19.49
CA TRP A 477 14.88 -34.03 -19.06
C TRP A 477 14.16 -34.83 -20.13
N ASN A 478 13.51 -35.93 -19.73
CA ASN A 478 12.69 -36.71 -20.65
C ASN A 478 11.36 -35.99 -20.92
N THR A 479 11.26 -35.32 -22.06
CA THR A 479 10.08 -34.54 -22.47
C THR A 479 8.85 -35.38 -22.77
N THR A 480 8.98 -36.69 -22.97
CA THR A 480 7.86 -37.58 -23.34
C THR A 480 7.08 -38.12 -22.14
N LYS A 481 7.56 -37.87 -20.91
CA LYS A 481 6.97 -38.44 -19.70
C LYS A 481 6.36 -37.38 -18.79
N THR A 482 5.14 -37.65 -18.35
CA THR A 482 4.53 -36.95 -17.22
C THR A 482 5.13 -37.48 -15.93
N VAL A 483 5.61 -36.58 -15.06
CA VAL A 483 6.31 -36.92 -13.82
C VAL A 483 5.77 -36.09 -12.66
N ASP A 484 5.28 -36.76 -11.62
CA ASP A 484 4.88 -36.12 -10.37
C ASP A 484 6.12 -35.61 -9.62
N TYR A 485 6.04 -34.38 -9.09
CA TYR A 485 7.04 -33.78 -8.24
C TYR A 485 6.43 -33.28 -6.92
N ARG A 486 7.29 -33.09 -5.92
CA ARG A 486 6.99 -32.25 -4.77
C ARG A 486 8.17 -31.39 -4.41
N VAL A 487 7.88 -30.26 -3.78
CA VAL A 487 8.87 -29.36 -3.20
C VAL A 487 8.72 -29.32 -1.70
N VAL A 488 9.84 -29.30 -0.96
CA VAL A 488 9.86 -29.38 0.50
C VAL A 488 10.77 -28.30 1.09
N CYS A 489 10.25 -27.51 2.04
CA CYS A 489 10.98 -26.50 2.80
C CYS A 489 10.55 -26.55 4.27
N GLY A 490 11.42 -27.07 5.14
CA GLY A 490 11.05 -27.35 6.54
C GLY A 490 9.81 -28.25 6.62
N ALA A 491 8.74 -27.74 7.23
CA ALA A 491 7.45 -28.45 7.32
C ALA A 491 6.50 -28.19 6.14
N SER A 492 6.84 -27.27 5.23
CA SER A 492 6.00 -26.93 4.08
C SER A 492 6.26 -27.87 2.90
N VAL A 493 5.18 -28.36 2.28
CA VAL A 493 5.22 -29.25 1.12
C VAL A 493 4.18 -28.81 0.09
N LEU A 494 4.56 -28.77 -1.19
CA LEU A 494 3.65 -28.58 -2.32
C LEU A 494 3.92 -29.65 -3.38
N GLU A 495 2.86 -30.26 -3.90
CA GLU A 495 2.93 -31.29 -4.95
C GLU A 495 2.36 -30.76 -6.27
N GLY A 496 2.91 -31.24 -7.38
CA GLY A 496 2.43 -30.96 -8.73
C GLY A 496 2.97 -31.97 -9.74
N THR A 497 2.80 -31.69 -11.02
CA THR A 497 3.17 -32.59 -12.11
C THR A 497 3.87 -31.85 -13.25
N PHE A 498 5.05 -32.32 -13.63
CA PHE A 498 5.65 -31.93 -14.91
C PHE A 498 4.97 -32.71 -16.04
N ARG A 499 4.18 -32.05 -16.88
CA ARG A 499 3.52 -32.66 -18.04
C ARG A 499 4.51 -33.04 -19.14
N ALA A 500 4.24 -34.15 -19.82
CA ALA A 500 4.86 -34.45 -21.10
C ALA A 500 4.63 -33.33 -22.12
N ASN A 501 5.59 -33.14 -23.02
CA ASN A 501 5.46 -32.25 -24.17
C ASN A 501 4.42 -32.85 -25.15
N PRO A 502 3.33 -32.15 -25.51
CA PRO A 502 2.20 -32.69 -26.26
C PRO A 502 2.48 -32.80 -27.77
N ILE A 503 3.65 -33.31 -28.13
CA ILE A 503 4.09 -33.42 -29.53
C ILE A 503 3.30 -34.48 -30.32
N ASP A 504 2.77 -35.50 -29.62
CA ASP A 504 2.02 -36.63 -30.22
C ASP A 504 0.57 -36.29 -30.60
N THR A 505 0.11 -35.08 -30.27
CA THR A 505 -1.21 -34.59 -30.69
C THR A 505 -1.09 -33.70 -31.93
N ASP A 506 -2.18 -33.36 -32.60
CA ASP A 506 -2.13 -32.37 -33.70
C ASP A 506 -2.25 -30.91 -33.20
N THR A 507 -2.61 -30.73 -31.93
CA THR A 507 -3.01 -29.43 -31.38
C THR A 507 -2.19 -29.06 -30.16
N LEU A 508 -1.79 -27.79 -30.04
CA LEU A 508 -1.34 -27.20 -28.78
C LEU A 508 -2.36 -26.14 -28.33
N LYS A 509 -2.84 -26.24 -27.09
CA LYS A 509 -3.79 -25.29 -26.49
C LYS A 509 -3.08 -24.38 -25.49
N MET A 510 -3.18 -23.07 -25.71
CA MET A 510 -2.67 -22.05 -24.80
C MET A 510 -3.83 -21.28 -24.18
N THR A 511 -3.80 -21.11 -22.86
CA THR A 511 -4.61 -20.08 -22.18
C THR A 511 -3.75 -18.83 -22.01
N ALA A 512 -4.30 -17.65 -22.28
CA ALA A 512 -3.59 -16.39 -22.23
C ALA A 512 -4.35 -15.37 -21.36
N VAL A 513 -3.62 -14.71 -20.44
CA VAL A 513 -4.16 -13.81 -19.40
C VAL A 513 -3.36 -12.51 -19.37
N ALA A 514 -4.01 -11.38 -19.13
CA ALA A 514 -3.36 -10.08 -18.95
C ALA A 514 -4.16 -9.19 -17.99
N CYS A 515 -3.52 -8.16 -17.41
CA CYS A 515 -4.19 -7.07 -16.69
C CYS A 515 -4.97 -7.56 -15.46
N VAL A 516 -4.23 -8.17 -14.53
CA VAL A 516 -4.72 -8.77 -13.28
C VAL A 516 -4.62 -7.77 -12.12
N ASN A 517 -5.70 -7.06 -11.87
CA ASN A 517 -5.91 -6.34 -10.61
C ASN A 517 -6.37 -7.32 -9.50
N ASP A 518 -6.25 -6.96 -8.23
CA ASP A 518 -6.55 -7.85 -7.10
C ASP A 518 -7.87 -7.54 -6.36
N LYS A 519 -8.67 -6.59 -6.88
CA LYS A 519 -9.95 -6.16 -6.29
C LYS A 519 -10.96 -7.30 -6.09
N TRP A 520 -11.01 -8.30 -6.97
CA TRP A 520 -11.93 -9.44 -6.88
C TRP A 520 -11.21 -10.76 -6.54
N PHE A 521 -10.01 -10.66 -5.98
CA PHE A 521 -9.33 -11.82 -5.41
C PHE A 521 -10.30 -12.61 -4.49
N PRO A 522 -10.40 -13.95 -4.58
CA PRO A 522 -9.40 -14.87 -5.15
C PRO A 522 -9.66 -15.43 -6.56
N TYR A 523 -10.63 -14.96 -7.33
CA TYR A 523 -10.90 -15.44 -8.71
C TYR A 523 -11.11 -16.96 -8.88
N THR A 524 -11.52 -17.68 -7.83
CA THR A 524 -11.54 -19.15 -7.79
C THR A 524 -12.32 -19.80 -8.93
N GLU A 525 -13.50 -19.28 -9.26
CA GLU A 525 -14.35 -19.83 -10.33
C GLU A 525 -13.70 -19.70 -11.71
N SER A 526 -13.08 -18.56 -11.99
CA SER A 526 -12.39 -18.27 -13.26
C SER A 526 -11.16 -19.15 -13.43
N VAL A 527 -10.36 -19.33 -12.37
CA VAL A 527 -9.21 -20.24 -12.38
C VAL A 527 -9.65 -21.70 -12.51
N THR A 528 -10.76 -22.08 -11.89
CA THR A 528 -11.34 -23.43 -12.03
C THR A 528 -11.73 -23.70 -13.48
N GLN A 529 -12.41 -22.76 -14.14
CA GLN A 529 -12.76 -22.87 -15.56
C GLN A 529 -11.50 -23.07 -16.43
N MET A 530 -10.43 -22.32 -16.20
CA MET A 530 -9.17 -22.49 -16.92
C MET A 530 -8.56 -23.88 -16.71
N ILE A 531 -8.60 -24.40 -15.48
CA ILE A 531 -8.11 -25.74 -15.15
C ILE A 531 -8.91 -26.80 -15.90
N GLU A 532 -10.25 -26.67 -15.94
CA GLU A 532 -11.19 -27.57 -16.62
C GLU A 532 -11.04 -27.55 -18.14
N GLN A 533 -10.72 -26.40 -18.73
CA GLN A 533 -10.37 -26.28 -20.15
C GLN A 533 -9.09 -27.03 -20.52
N ASN A 534 -8.29 -27.39 -19.51
CA ASN A 534 -7.07 -28.18 -19.61
C ASN A 534 -6.11 -27.70 -20.71
N PRO A 535 -5.61 -26.45 -20.63
CA PRO A 535 -4.60 -25.96 -21.55
C PRO A 535 -3.29 -26.74 -21.39
N ASP A 536 -2.52 -26.80 -22.47
CA ASP A 536 -1.20 -27.42 -22.51
C ASP A 536 -0.12 -26.47 -22.00
N VAL A 537 -0.32 -25.15 -22.17
CA VAL A 537 0.58 -24.07 -21.72
C VAL A 537 -0.24 -22.85 -21.32
N VAL A 538 0.26 -22.06 -20.38
CA VAL A 538 -0.40 -20.80 -19.95
C VAL A 538 0.54 -19.62 -20.19
N PHE A 539 0.01 -18.53 -20.73
CA PHE A 539 0.74 -17.29 -20.98
C PHE A 539 0.15 -16.14 -20.17
N PHE A 540 1.00 -15.37 -19.51
CA PHE A 540 0.65 -14.11 -18.84
C PHE A 540 1.40 -12.98 -19.53
N ALA A 541 0.65 -12.07 -20.15
CA ALA A 541 1.17 -11.12 -21.12
C ALA A 541 1.68 -9.80 -20.54
N GLY A 542 1.56 -9.59 -19.23
CA GLY A 542 1.79 -8.28 -18.63
C GLY A 542 0.76 -7.94 -17.55
N ASP A 543 1.07 -6.95 -16.72
CA ASP A 543 0.22 -6.47 -15.64
C ASP A 543 -0.26 -7.59 -14.71
N GLN A 544 0.67 -8.41 -14.23
CA GLN A 544 0.31 -9.40 -13.21
C GLN A 544 -0.05 -8.75 -11.88
N ILE A 545 0.52 -7.58 -11.61
CA ILE A 545 0.14 -6.73 -10.49
C ILE A 545 -0.04 -5.27 -10.94
N TYR A 546 -0.77 -4.52 -10.12
CA TYR A 546 -0.84 -3.05 -10.19
C TYR A 546 -0.32 -2.46 -8.88
N GLU A 547 0.12 -1.21 -8.92
CA GLU A 547 0.52 -0.42 -7.74
C GLU A 547 -0.60 -0.41 -6.69
N SER A 548 -1.86 -0.36 -7.14
CA SER A 548 -3.05 -0.38 -6.29
C SER A 548 -3.27 -1.70 -5.53
N ASN A 549 -2.59 -2.78 -5.90
CA ASN A 549 -2.82 -4.09 -5.28
C ASN A 549 -2.34 -4.10 -3.81
N SER A 550 -2.93 -4.97 -3.00
CA SER A 550 -2.54 -5.24 -1.61
C SER A 550 -2.43 -4.01 -0.69
N GLY A 551 -3.28 -2.99 -0.86
CA GLY A 551 -3.28 -1.81 0.01
C GLY A 551 -2.89 -0.49 -0.67
N GLY A 552 -2.53 -0.55 -1.97
CA GLY A 552 -2.12 0.60 -2.76
C GLY A 552 -0.79 1.25 -2.37
N GLU A 553 -0.13 0.76 -1.33
CA GLU A 553 1.17 1.26 -0.89
C GLU A 553 2.24 0.88 -1.91
N VAL A 554 3.02 1.87 -2.36
CA VAL A 554 4.22 1.68 -3.17
C VAL A 554 5.41 2.21 -2.38
N VAL A 555 6.39 1.34 -2.12
CA VAL A 555 7.67 1.72 -1.54
C VAL A 555 8.67 1.87 -2.66
N MET A 556 9.12 3.09 -2.89
CA MET A 556 10.13 3.41 -3.90
C MET A 556 11.53 3.09 -3.38
N ALA A 557 12.40 2.55 -4.23
CA ALA A 557 13.81 2.38 -3.93
C ALA A 557 14.63 3.10 -5.00
N THR A 558 15.19 4.27 -4.68
CA THR A 558 16.12 4.98 -5.55
C THR A 558 17.58 4.63 -5.24
N GLU A 559 17.86 4.24 -3.99
CA GLU A 559 19.17 3.77 -3.53
C GLU A 559 19.16 2.26 -3.25
N GLU A 560 20.33 1.62 -3.31
CA GLU A 560 20.43 0.16 -3.14
C GLU A 560 19.95 -0.31 -1.75
N GLN A 561 20.17 0.49 -0.71
CA GLN A 561 19.82 0.15 0.68
C GLN A 561 18.31 0.04 0.93
N ASP A 562 17.49 0.69 0.10
CA ASP A 562 16.02 0.69 0.22
C ASP A 562 15.39 -0.51 -0.52
N VAL A 563 16.18 -1.21 -1.35
CA VAL A 563 15.71 -2.31 -2.21
C VAL A 563 15.04 -3.45 -1.42
N PRO A 564 15.52 -3.90 -0.25
CA PRO A 564 14.85 -4.95 0.52
C PRO A 564 13.43 -4.57 0.97
N GLU A 565 13.21 -3.32 1.37
CA GLU A 565 11.89 -2.83 1.79
C GLU A 565 10.93 -2.71 0.60
N ALA A 566 11.41 -2.13 -0.50
CA ALA A 566 10.65 -2.09 -1.75
C ALA A 566 10.32 -3.49 -2.29
N MET A 567 11.22 -4.46 -2.14
CA MET A 567 10.94 -5.85 -2.50
C MET A 567 9.94 -6.52 -1.55
N ALA A 568 9.94 -6.21 -0.26
CA ALA A 568 8.92 -6.71 0.67
C ALA A 568 7.51 -6.24 0.25
N ASN A 569 7.39 -4.95 -0.10
CA ASN A 569 6.16 -4.36 -0.61
C ASN A 569 5.70 -4.99 -1.94
N TYR A 570 6.62 -5.20 -2.89
CA TYR A 570 6.35 -5.92 -4.15
C TYR A 570 5.90 -7.37 -3.92
N LEU A 571 6.63 -8.12 -3.09
CA LEU A 571 6.34 -9.53 -2.83
C LEU A 571 4.97 -9.72 -2.18
N ALA A 572 4.49 -8.77 -1.38
CA ALA A 572 3.12 -8.82 -0.86
C ALA A 572 2.06 -8.82 -1.98
N LYS A 573 2.28 -8.08 -3.07
CA LYS A 573 1.40 -8.06 -4.26
C LYS A 573 1.58 -9.33 -5.09
N TRP A 574 2.84 -9.67 -5.40
CA TRP A 574 3.20 -10.82 -6.22
C TRP A 574 2.72 -12.16 -5.64
N ARG A 575 2.80 -12.33 -4.31
CA ARG A 575 2.32 -13.55 -3.62
C ARG A 575 0.83 -13.73 -3.76
N LYS A 576 0.05 -12.65 -3.73
CA LYS A 576 -1.41 -12.69 -3.92
C LYS A 576 -1.76 -13.13 -5.35
N TRP A 577 -1.04 -12.63 -6.34
CA TRP A 577 -1.16 -13.12 -7.72
C TRP A 577 -0.81 -14.60 -7.84
N GLY A 578 0.34 -15.01 -7.30
CA GLY A 578 0.79 -16.40 -7.38
C GLY A 578 -0.15 -17.40 -6.68
N LEU A 579 -0.73 -17.02 -5.54
CA LEU A 579 -1.75 -17.82 -4.85
C LEU A 579 -3.05 -17.95 -5.66
N THR A 580 -3.40 -16.94 -6.46
CA THR A 580 -4.57 -16.97 -7.36
C THR A 580 -4.41 -18.08 -8.40
N PHE A 581 -3.25 -18.17 -9.04
CA PHE A 581 -3.01 -19.09 -10.15
C PHE A 581 -2.28 -20.38 -9.75
N ARG A 582 -1.90 -20.55 -8.47
CA ARG A 582 -1.11 -21.69 -7.98
C ARG A 582 -1.58 -23.04 -8.51
N ASP A 583 -2.88 -23.31 -8.42
CA ASP A 583 -3.44 -24.62 -8.76
C ASP A 583 -3.49 -24.85 -10.29
N LEU A 584 -3.46 -23.78 -11.09
CA LEU A 584 -3.28 -23.85 -12.54
C LEU A 584 -1.81 -24.13 -12.89
N LEU A 585 -0.87 -23.42 -12.25
CA LEU A 585 0.56 -23.40 -12.59
C LEU A 585 1.37 -24.58 -12.06
N LYS A 586 0.91 -25.26 -11.00
CA LYS A 586 1.62 -26.42 -10.44
C LYS A 586 1.79 -27.58 -11.43
N ASP A 587 0.92 -27.68 -12.44
CA ASP A 587 0.90 -28.81 -13.37
C ASP A 587 1.04 -28.44 -14.84
N ARG A 588 1.17 -27.15 -15.19
CA ARG A 588 1.19 -26.68 -16.59
C ARG A 588 2.40 -25.78 -16.79
N PRO A 589 3.15 -25.93 -17.90
CA PRO A 589 4.17 -24.96 -18.25
C PRO A 589 3.56 -23.57 -18.37
N SER A 590 4.27 -22.58 -17.87
CA SER A 590 3.85 -21.17 -17.91
C SER A 590 4.89 -20.32 -18.62
N ILE A 591 4.41 -19.28 -19.30
CA ILE A 591 5.23 -18.19 -19.83
C ILE A 591 4.70 -16.92 -19.17
N VAL A 592 5.54 -16.20 -18.45
CA VAL A 592 5.18 -14.98 -17.74
C VAL A 592 6.17 -13.90 -18.17
N ILE A 593 5.67 -12.75 -18.60
CA ILE A 593 6.47 -11.57 -18.97
C ILE A 593 5.97 -10.34 -18.23
N THR A 594 6.89 -9.41 -17.98
CA THR A 594 6.59 -8.16 -17.27
C THR A 594 6.06 -7.10 -18.23
N ASP A 595 5.14 -6.28 -17.74
CA ASP A 595 4.74 -5.01 -18.34
C ASP A 595 5.15 -3.83 -17.45
N ASP A 596 4.54 -2.67 -17.65
CA ASP A 596 4.86 -1.41 -16.99
C ASP A 596 4.44 -1.40 -15.50
N HIS A 597 3.22 -1.83 -15.18
CA HIS A 597 2.73 -1.88 -13.79
C HIS A 597 3.45 -2.90 -12.91
N ASP A 598 3.99 -3.96 -13.51
CA ASP A 598 4.76 -4.99 -12.80
C ASP A 598 6.02 -4.42 -12.14
N VAL A 599 6.59 -3.34 -12.72
CA VAL A 599 7.80 -2.67 -12.25
C VAL A 599 7.52 -1.27 -11.67
N TYR A 600 6.26 -0.99 -11.30
CA TYR A 600 5.81 0.29 -10.73
C TYR A 600 6.10 1.50 -11.62
N ALA A 601 5.92 1.33 -12.92
CA ALA A 601 6.06 2.41 -13.90
C ALA A 601 4.73 2.57 -14.64
N ASN A 602 3.97 3.61 -14.32
CA ASN A 602 2.74 3.92 -15.05
C ASN A 602 3.07 4.44 -16.46
N ASP A 603 2.88 3.59 -17.49
CA ASP A 603 3.46 3.66 -18.83
C ASP A 603 5.00 3.65 -18.83
N LEU A 604 5.59 2.57 -19.36
CA LEU A 604 7.04 2.37 -19.35
C LEU A 604 7.69 2.55 -20.72
N TRP A 605 8.62 3.50 -20.80
CA TRP A 605 9.60 3.60 -21.89
C TRP A 605 10.99 3.31 -21.34
N GLY A 606 11.42 2.05 -21.38
CA GLY A 606 12.63 1.62 -20.67
C GLY A 606 13.93 2.26 -21.18
N ASP A 607 13.92 2.88 -22.37
CA ASP A 607 15.06 3.59 -22.99
C ASP A 607 16.38 2.80 -22.92
N GLY A 608 16.29 1.48 -23.10
CA GLY A 608 17.42 0.55 -23.07
C GLY A 608 17.89 0.16 -21.66
N GLY A 609 16.99 0.20 -20.66
CA GLY A 609 17.31 -0.21 -19.28
C GLY A 609 18.02 0.86 -18.45
N LYS A 610 17.75 2.14 -18.72
CA LYS A 610 18.32 3.25 -17.94
C LYS A 610 17.51 3.55 -16.70
N ILE A 611 18.12 4.25 -15.74
CA ILE A 611 17.42 4.88 -14.62
C ILE A 611 16.71 6.14 -15.14
N MET A 612 15.46 6.31 -14.72
CA MET A 612 14.64 7.47 -15.07
C MET A 612 15.23 8.76 -14.50
N ARG A 613 15.45 9.76 -15.36
CA ARG A 613 15.91 11.10 -14.98
C ARG A 613 14.93 12.16 -15.48
N GLY A 614 14.06 12.62 -14.58
CA GLY A 614 13.01 13.59 -14.89
C GLY A 614 11.63 12.97 -14.69
N ASP A 615 10.66 13.34 -15.53
CA ASP A 615 9.37 12.65 -15.53
C ASP A 615 9.45 11.35 -16.34
N ARG A 616 8.41 10.52 -16.23
CA ARG A 616 8.32 9.22 -16.92
C ARG A 616 8.52 9.29 -18.43
N THR A 617 8.10 10.39 -19.05
CA THR A 617 8.19 10.57 -20.51
C THR A 617 9.62 10.86 -20.98
N ALA A 618 10.57 11.04 -20.06
CA ALA A 618 12.01 11.07 -20.32
C ALA A 618 12.62 9.68 -20.51
N GLY A 619 11.89 8.62 -20.17
CA GLY A 619 12.33 7.23 -20.25
C GLY A 619 13.17 6.76 -19.08
N GLY A 620 13.37 5.45 -19.01
CA GLY A 620 14.03 4.73 -17.95
C GLY A 620 13.07 4.18 -16.88
N TYR A 621 13.64 3.47 -15.92
CA TYR A 621 12.93 2.86 -14.80
C TYR A 621 12.96 3.76 -13.56
N PRO A 622 11.83 3.90 -12.83
CA PRO A 622 11.77 4.75 -11.65
C PRO A 622 12.39 4.10 -10.40
N MET A 623 12.65 2.79 -10.46
CA MET A 623 13.20 1.98 -9.38
C MET A 623 14.68 1.65 -9.62
N HIS A 624 15.42 1.41 -8.53
CA HIS A 624 16.82 1.02 -8.57
C HIS A 624 17.03 -0.26 -9.40
N PRO A 625 18.07 -0.37 -10.25
CA PRO A 625 18.28 -1.52 -11.15
C PRO A 625 18.28 -2.89 -10.46
N LYS A 626 18.79 -2.96 -9.22
CA LYS A 626 18.75 -4.21 -8.41
C LYS A 626 17.33 -4.66 -8.09
N TRP A 627 16.42 -3.72 -7.82
CA TRP A 627 15.01 -4.02 -7.59
C TRP A 627 14.34 -4.47 -8.88
N VAL A 628 14.56 -3.75 -9.99
CA VAL A 628 13.99 -4.11 -11.31
C VAL A 628 14.40 -5.53 -11.71
N ASN A 629 15.69 -5.84 -11.59
CA ASN A 629 16.23 -7.17 -11.84
C ASN A 629 15.59 -8.24 -10.94
N ALA A 630 15.33 -7.95 -9.67
CA ALA A 630 14.71 -8.88 -8.74
C ALA A 630 13.23 -9.12 -9.09
N VAL A 631 12.48 -8.07 -9.43
CA VAL A 631 11.09 -8.17 -9.91
C VAL A 631 11.02 -8.98 -11.19
N GLU A 632 11.79 -8.63 -12.22
CA GLU A 632 11.81 -9.38 -13.48
C GLU A 632 12.23 -10.83 -13.25
N GLN A 633 13.20 -11.09 -12.36
CA GLN A 633 13.60 -12.45 -12.00
C GLN A 633 12.46 -13.23 -11.33
N THR A 634 11.60 -12.58 -10.54
CA THR A 634 10.47 -13.29 -9.91
C THR A 634 9.46 -13.82 -10.92
N GLN A 635 9.18 -13.03 -11.94
CA GLN A 635 8.21 -13.36 -12.96
C GLN A 635 8.82 -14.27 -14.04
N THR A 636 10.03 -13.94 -14.52
CA THR A 636 10.64 -14.55 -15.72
C THR A 636 11.72 -15.59 -15.41
N GLY A 637 12.12 -15.78 -14.14
CA GLY A 637 13.26 -16.64 -13.76
C GLY A 637 13.12 -18.13 -14.10
N HIS A 638 11.93 -18.57 -14.51
CA HIS A 638 11.62 -19.92 -14.97
C HIS A 638 11.60 -20.06 -16.50
N LEU A 639 11.87 -18.99 -17.25
CA LEU A 639 11.97 -19.02 -18.70
C LEU A 639 13.31 -19.64 -19.14
N PRO A 640 13.43 -20.03 -20.43
CA PRO A 640 14.71 -20.38 -21.03
C PRO A 640 15.76 -19.27 -20.86
N THR A 641 17.04 -19.61 -21.03
CA THR A 641 18.13 -18.61 -20.96
C THR A 641 17.85 -17.44 -21.90
N PRO A 642 17.96 -16.18 -21.43
CA PRO A 642 17.81 -15.02 -22.30
C PRO A 642 18.79 -15.07 -23.47
N ALA A 643 18.36 -14.65 -24.65
CA ALA A 643 19.20 -14.62 -25.84
C ALA A 643 20.39 -13.66 -25.67
N ASN A 644 20.15 -12.51 -25.01
CA ASN A 644 21.21 -11.62 -24.56
C ASN A 644 20.76 -10.89 -23.28
N LYS A 645 21.28 -11.37 -22.15
CA LYS A 645 20.89 -10.92 -20.80
C LYS A 645 21.36 -9.49 -20.47
N GLY A 646 22.37 -8.94 -21.14
CA GLY A 646 22.99 -7.68 -20.73
C GLY A 646 24.13 -7.86 -19.71
N PRO A 647 24.36 -6.88 -18.80
CA PRO A 647 23.45 -5.80 -18.42
C PRO A 647 23.26 -4.75 -19.52
N TRP A 648 22.11 -4.09 -19.47
CA TRP A 648 21.71 -2.98 -20.33
C TRP A 648 21.61 -1.69 -19.51
N GLY A 649 21.78 -0.54 -20.18
CA GLY A 649 21.68 0.78 -19.58
C GLY A 649 22.48 0.91 -18.29
N ASP A 650 21.78 1.13 -17.19
CA ASP A 650 22.35 1.37 -15.86
C ASP A 650 22.40 0.09 -14.99
N GLY A 651 22.42 -1.09 -15.60
CA GLY A 651 22.58 -2.38 -14.90
C GLY A 651 21.35 -3.29 -14.89
N ILE A 652 20.37 -3.04 -15.76
CA ILE A 652 19.13 -3.82 -15.85
C ILE A 652 19.34 -4.96 -16.85
N ASN A 653 18.99 -6.19 -16.48
CA ASN A 653 19.08 -7.37 -17.34
C ASN A 653 17.89 -7.43 -18.31
N ALA A 654 18.01 -8.19 -19.39
CA ALA A 654 16.91 -8.52 -20.28
C ALA A 654 16.56 -10.01 -20.20
N TYR A 655 15.29 -10.35 -20.47
CA TYR A 655 14.80 -11.73 -20.37
C TYR A 655 14.35 -12.36 -21.69
N TYR A 656 14.25 -11.59 -22.77
CA TYR A 656 13.75 -12.08 -24.06
C TYR A 656 14.48 -13.35 -24.54
N THR A 657 13.70 -14.32 -25.01
CA THR A 657 14.18 -15.67 -25.34
C THR A 657 13.19 -16.40 -26.25
N SER A 658 13.46 -17.66 -26.57
CA SER A 658 12.52 -18.52 -27.31
C SER A 658 12.21 -19.82 -26.58
N LEU A 659 11.00 -20.32 -26.79
CA LEU A 659 10.52 -21.61 -26.29
C LEU A 659 9.92 -22.41 -27.44
N ASP A 660 10.43 -23.62 -27.67
CA ASP A 660 9.81 -24.63 -28.51
C ASP A 660 9.06 -25.62 -27.62
N TYR A 661 7.73 -25.67 -27.75
CA TYR A 661 6.89 -26.56 -26.96
C TYR A 661 5.65 -27.01 -27.77
N GLY A 662 5.28 -28.28 -27.67
CA GLY A 662 4.17 -28.87 -28.42
C GLY A 662 4.25 -28.66 -29.92
N GLY A 663 5.44 -28.65 -30.50
CA GLY A 663 5.62 -28.41 -31.95
C GLY A 663 5.32 -26.99 -32.43
N VAL A 664 5.16 -26.03 -31.51
CA VAL A 664 5.03 -24.59 -31.79
C VAL A 664 6.28 -23.89 -31.27
N SER A 665 6.74 -22.86 -31.99
CA SER A 665 7.84 -22.01 -31.55
C SER A 665 7.33 -20.67 -31.05
N PHE A 666 7.78 -20.25 -29.87
CA PHE A 666 7.40 -18.99 -29.23
C PHE A 666 8.62 -18.07 -29.16
N ALA A 667 8.51 -16.87 -29.74
CA ALA A 667 9.41 -15.77 -29.40
C ALA A 667 8.82 -15.01 -28.22
N ILE A 668 9.59 -14.87 -27.14
CA ILE A 668 9.19 -14.15 -25.93
C ILE A 668 9.94 -12.83 -25.93
N LEU A 669 9.21 -11.73 -26.06
CA LEU A 669 9.76 -10.39 -26.23
C LEU A 669 9.65 -9.54 -24.97
N GLU A 670 10.40 -8.46 -25.02
CA GLU A 670 10.49 -7.42 -24.01
C GLU A 670 10.39 -6.07 -24.72
N ASP A 671 9.16 -5.67 -25.04
CA ASP A 671 8.91 -4.50 -25.89
C ASP A 671 8.96 -3.16 -25.11
N ARG A 672 8.74 -3.18 -23.79
CA ARG A 672 8.84 -1.98 -22.93
C ARG A 672 10.28 -1.52 -22.70
N LYS A 673 11.22 -2.45 -22.50
CA LYS A 673 12.59 -2.14 -22.02
C LYS A 673 13.41 -1.27 -22.98
N PHE A 674 13.25 -1.49 -24.28
CA PHE A 674 14.08 -0.85 -25.31
C PHE A 674 13.37 0.27 -26.06
N LYS A 675 12.08 0.51 -25.77
CA LYS A 675 11.27 1.52 -26.42
C LYS A 675 11.80 2.92 -26.09
N SER A 676 11.95 3.74 -27.13
CA SER A 676 12.35 5.14 -26.98
C SER A 676 11.25 5.96 -26.30
N PRO A 677 11.61 6.99 -25.53
CA PRO A 677 10.65 7.78 -24.76
C PRO A 677 10.05 8.96 -25.55
N PRO A 678 8.83 9.43 -25.23
CA PRO A 678 8.17 10.54 -25.93
C PRO A 678 8.97 11.85 -25.95
N ARG A 679 9.74 12.14 -24.89
CA ARG A 679 10.61 13.34 -24.85
C ARG A 679 11.72 13.33 -25.90
N ALA A 680 11.98 12.21 -26.56
CA ALA A 680 12.89 12.17 -27.70
C ALA A 680 12.37 12.99 -28.90
N VAL A 681 11.05 13.22 -28.98
CA VAL A 681 10.40 13.89 -30.12
C VAL A 681 9.46 15.03 -29.74
N LEU A 682 9.00 15.11 -28.49
CA LEU A 682 8.14 16.19 -28.00
C LEU A 682 8.72 16.90 -26.77
N SER A 683 8.61 18.23 -26.74
CA SER A 683 8.96 19.05 -25.57
C SER A 683 7.74 19.58 -24.81
N LYS A 684 6.54 19.47 -25.41
CA LYS A 684 5.27 19.91 -24.83
C LYS A 684 4.12 19.02 -25.32
N ALA A 685 3.08 18.87 -24.51
CA ALA A 685 1.91 18.09 -24.84
C ALA A 685 1.16 18.67 -26.05
N VAL A 686 0.56 17.79 -26.86
CA VAL A 686 -0.26 18.17 -28.02
C VAL A 686 -1.73 18.25 -27.58
N GLU A 687 -2.22 19.48 -27.47
CA GLU A 687 -3.55 19.82 -26.93
C GLU A 687 -4.68 19.54 -27.91
N ASP A 688 -5.87 19.16 -27.41
CA ASP A 688 -7.08 19.12 -28.25
C ASP A 688 -7.60 20.54 -28.48
N PRO A 689 -7.60 21.08 -29.71
CA PRO A 689 -8.05 22.45 -29.97
C PRO A 689 -9.53 22.68 -29.69
N GLU A 690 -10.34 21.61 -29.61
CA GLU A 690 -11.77 21.66 -29.32
C GLU A 690 -12.07 21.51 -27.82
N SER A 691 -11.07 21.15 -27.00
CA SER A 691 -11.23 20.93 -25.57
C SER A 691 -10.75 22.13 -24.77
N ASN A 692 -11.54 22.53 -23.76
CA ASN A 692 -11.10 23.50 -22.75
C ASN A 692 -10.27 22.87 -21.62
N GLN A 693 -9.95 21.57 -21.69
CA GLN A 693 -9.13 20.89 -20.69
C GLN A 693 -7.68 20.74 -21.16
N PRO A 694 -6.69 21.14 -20.35
CA PRO A 694 -5.28 21.02 -20.73
C PRO A 694 -4.85 19.54 -20.78
N ASN A 695 -3.98 19.22 -21.73
CA ASN A 695 -3.34 17.95 -21.91
C ASN A 695 -2.17 17.83 -20.94
N ARG A 696 -2.32 16.95 -19.95
CA ARG A 696 -1.31 16.71 -18.91
C ARG A 696 -0.42 15.50 -19.22
N THR A 697 -0.59 14.90 -20.39
CA THR A 697 0.06 13.65 -20.83
C THR A 697 0.79 13.92 -22.14
N LEU A 698 2.13 13.91 -22.13
CA LEU A 698 2.96 14.27 -23.29
C LEU A 698 2.83 13.23 -24.41
N GLU A 699 2.70 11.97 -24.02
CA GLU A 699 2.60 10.77 -24.83
C GLU A 699 1.25 10.60 -25.53
N VAL A 700 0.22 11.32 -25.09
CA VAL A 700 -1.11 11.28 -25.71
C VAL A 700 -1.29 12.49 -26.64
N ILE A 701 -1.40 12.22 -27.93
CA ILE A 701 -1.63 13.21 -28.99
C ILE A 701 -3.13 13.47 -29.09
N LYS A 702 -3.60 14.57 -28.51
CA LYS A 702 -5.04 14.86 -28.45
C LYS A 702 -5.58 15.66 -29.64
N ASP A 703 -4.74 16.46 -30.32
CA ASP A 703 -5.14 17.15 -31.56
C ASP A 703 -5.34 16.15 -32.70
N PRO A 704 -6.57 15.97 -33.23
CA PRO A 704 -6.80 15.08 -34.36
C PRO A 704 -6.12 15.53 -35.66
N ALA A 705 -5.79 16.82 -35.80
CA ALA A 705 -5.13 17.40 -36.97
C ALA A 705 -3.59 17.36 -36.88
N PHE A 706 -3.02 16.95 -35.75
CA PHE A 706 -1.56 16.86 -35.61
C PHE A 706 -0.97 15.81 -36.54
N ASP A 707 0.04 16.22 -37.31
CA ASP A 707 0.82 15.36 -38.19
C ASP A 707 1.76 14.46 -37.37
N THR A 708 1.32 13.22 -37.13
CA THR A 708 2.03 12.22 -36.34
C THR A 708 3.28 11.68 -37.02
N THR A 709 3.52 11.97 -38.30
CA THR A 709 4.79 11.58 -38.95
C THR A 709 5.99 12.33 -38.35
N LYS A 710 5.75 13.49 -37.73
CA LYS A 710 6.77 14.26 -37.00
C LYS A 710 7.25 13.59 -35.71
N LEU A 711 6.53 12.58 -35.23
CA LEU A 711 6.90 11.80 -34.05
C LEU A 711 7.84 10.65 -34.40
N ASP A 712 8.04 10.34 -35.69
CA ASP A 712 8.89 9.24 -36.11
C ASP A 712 10.31 9.72 -36.45
N ARG A 713 11.32 8.96 -36.04
CA ARG A 713 12.70 9.14 -36.50
C ARG A 713 13.38 7.79 -36.70
N PRO A 714 14.32 7.68 -37.67
CA PRO A 714 15.02 6.42 -37.94
C PRO A 714 15.81 5.84 -36.75
N ASP A 715 16.30 6.70 -35.86
CA ASP A 715 17.14 6.36 -34.72
C ASP A 715 16.33 6.03 -33.44
N LEU A 716 15.00 6.09 -33.50
CA LEU A 716 14.16 5.59 -32.41
C LEU A 716 14.11 4.06 -32.41
N HIS A 717 13.92 3.51 -31.22
CA HIS A 717 13.91 2.09 -30.96
C HIS A 717 12.55 1.64 -30.38
N LEU A 718 12.18 0.41 -30.71
CA LEU A 718 11.08 -0.32 -30.09
C LEU A 718 11.63 -1.55 -29.37
N LEU A 719 12.14 -2.53 -30.12
CA LEU A 719 12.77 -3.73 -29.55
C LEU A 719 14.25 -3.56 -29.22
N GLY A 720 14.92 -2.57 -29.83
CA GLY A 720 16.37 -2.41 -29.80
C GLY A 720 17.10 -3.43 -30.68
N THR A 721 18.33 -3.12 -31.09
CA THR A 721 19.06 -3.87 -32.13
C THR A 721 19.30 -5.34 -31.75
N ALA A 722 19.70 -5.63 -30.51
CA ALA A 722 20.01 -7.01 -30.10
C ALA A 722 18.76 -7.92 -30.08
N GLN A 723 17.61 -7.37 -29.72
CA GLN A 723 16.36 -8.12 -29.75
C GLN A 723 15.84 -8.27 -31.20
N GLU A 724 16.03 -7.26 -32.06
CA GLU A 724 15.78 -7.39 -33.52
C GLU A 724 16.65 -8.51 -34.15
N GLU A 725 17.93 -8.61 -33.77
CA GLU A 725 18.83 -9.70 -34.21
C GLU A 725 18.37 -11.07 -33.71
N PHE A 726 17.92 -11.15 -32.45
CA PHE A 726 17.29 -12.36 -31.90
C PHE A 726 16.06 -12.77 -32.72
N VAL A 727 15.13 -11.84 -32.98
CA VAL A 727 13.93 -12.10 -33.77
C VAL A 727 14.30 -12.59 -35.16
N ALA A 728 15.27 -11.94 -35.82
CA ALA A 728 15.75 -12.38 -37.13
C ALA A 728 16.30 -13.82 -37.10
N SER A 729 17.02 -14.19 -36.04
CA SER A 729 17.53 -15.56 -35.87
C SER A 729 16.43 -16.57 -35.59
N TRP A 730 15.46 -16.21 -34.75
CA TRP A 730 14.32 -17.06 -34.44
C TRP A 730 13.45 -17.31 -35.67
N VAL A 731 13.16 -16.26 -36.46
CA VAL A 731 12.39 -16.39 -37.70
C VAL A 731 13.06 -17.32 -38.70
N ARG A 732 14.39 -17.26 -38.86
CA ARG A 732 15.11 -18.21 -39.71
C ARG A 732 14.86 -19.66 -39.27
N ASP A 733 14.97 -19.96 -37.97
CA ASP A 733 14.72 -21.32 -37.46
C ASP A 733 13.26 -21.77 -37.68
N VAL A 734 12.30 -20.88 -37.45
CA VAL A 734 10.86 -21.17 -37.66
C VAL A 734 10.58 -21.49 -39.13
N VAL A 735 11.09 -20.67 -40.04
CA VAL A 735 10.92 -20.85 -41.50
C VAL A 735 11.59 -22.14 -41.96
N ASP A 736 12.84 -22.37 -41.56
CA ASP A 736 13.61 -23.58 -41.94
C ASP A 736 12.91 -24.86 -41.48
N ARG A 737 12.28 -24.82 -40.30
CA ARG A 737 11.57 -25.98 -39.71
C ARG A 737 10.07 -26.01 -40.01
N LYS A 738 9.54 -25.02 -40.73
CA LYS A 738 8.12 -24.89 -41.10
C LYS A 738 7.14 -24.97 -39.92
N ARG A 739 7.53 -24.43 -38.77
CA ARG A 739 6.74 -24.51 -37.53
C ARG A 739 5.61 -23.47 -37.53
N LEU A 740 4.50 -23.81 -36.88
CA LEU A 740 3.59 -22.76 -36.39
C LEU A 740 4.32 -21.96 -35.31
N SER A 741 4.04 -20.67 -35.24
CA SER A 741 4.77 -19.78 -34.35
C SER A 741 3.90 -18.71 -33.72
N ALA A 742 4.35 -18.21 -32.56
CA ALA A 742 3.75 -17.08 -31.90
C ALA A 742 4.81 -16.13 -31.34
N VAL A 743 4.50 -14.85 -31.35
CA VAL A 743 5.28 -13.80 -30.69
C VAL A 743 4.50 -13.37 -29.45
N LEU A 744 5.11 -13.49 -28.29
CA LEU A 744 4.53 -13.16 -27.00
C LEU A 744 5.12 -11.82 -26.55
N THR A 745 4.29 -10.79 -26.43
CA THR A 745 4.70 -9.40 -26.22
C THR A 745 3.69 -8.68 -25.33
N GLN A 746 4.04 -7.55 -24.75
CA GLN A 746 3.22 -6.82 -23.79
C GLN A 746 2.11 -6.03 -24.48
N SER A 747 2.51 -5.22 -25.46
CA SER A 747 1.68 -4.15 -26.02
C SER A 747 1.35 -4.36 -27.51
N PRO A 748 0.19 -3.85 -28.00
CA PRO A 748 -0.16 -3.94 -29.41
C PRO A 748 0.78 -3.12 -30.29
N PHE A 749 1.21 -3.69 -31.41
CA PHE A 749 2.00 -3.00 -32.43
C PHE A 749 1.10 -2.16 -33.34
N VAL A 750 0.10 -1.49 -32.79
CA VAL A 750 -0.82 -0.53 -33.44
C VAL A 750 -1.46 0.30 -32.35
N ASN A 751 -1.93 1.49 -32.69
CA ASN A 751 -2.77 2.27 -31.81
C ASN A 751 -4.25 1.87 -31.97
N ILE A 752 -4.73 0.96 -31.10
CA ILE A 752 -6.09 0.41 -31.14
C ILE A 752 -6.69 0.37 -29.74
N GLY A 753 -8.00 0.61 -29.65
CA GLY A 753 -8.72 0.57 -28.38
C GLY A 753 -8.30 1.69 -27.43
N ASN A 754 -8.40 2.95 -27.85
CA ASN A 754 -8.10 4.10 -26.98
C ASN A 754 -9.32 4.52 -26.14
N TYR A 755 -9.10 5.38 -25.14
CA TYR A 755 -10.18 6.04 -24.39
C TYR A 755 -11.01 6.98 -25.27
N ASP A 756 -10.36 7.71 -26.17
CA ASP A 756 -10.98 8.48 -27.25
C ASP A 756 -10.33 8.06 -28.57
N VAL A 757 -11.17 7.70 -29.53
CA VAL A 757 -10.76 7.16 -30.83
C VAL A 757 -10.04 8.16 -31.73
N ARG A 758 -10.08 9.44 -31.38
CA ARG A 758 -9.37 10.52 -32.09
C ARG A 758 -7.93 10.69 -31.62
N PHE A 759 -7.60 10.19 -30.43
CA PHE A 759 -6.29 10.42 -29.81
C PHE A 759 -5.27 9.37 -30.23
N GLY A 760 -4.00 9.74 -30.23
CA GLY A 760 -2.88 8.84 -30.50
C GLY A 760 -2.12 8.60 -29.22
N ASP A 761 -1.95 7.34 -28.84
CA ASP A 761 -1.28 6.95 -27.60
C ASP A 761 0.07 6.33 -27.92
N MET A 762 1.15 7.03 -27.56
CA MET A 762 2.53 6.58 -27.80
C MET A 762 2.94 5.46 -26.84
N ASP A 763 2.13 5.12 -25.85
CA ASP A 763 2.35 3.95 -25.01
C ASP A 763 2.11 2.64 -25.77
N ALA A 764 1.16 2.63 -26.71
CA ALA A 764 1.02 1.53 -27.67
C ALA A 764 2.22 1.45 -28.64
N ASN A 765 2.53 0.26 -29.13
CA ASN A 765 3.63 0.02 -30.09
C ASN A 765 3.23 0.35 -31.54
N GLY A 766 2.17 1.15 -31.74
CA GLY A 766 1.94 1.89 -32.98
C GLY A 766 3.01 2.96 -33.25
N TRP A 767 3.70 3.39 -32.20
CA TRP A 767 4.84 4.31 -32.24
C TRP A 767 6.05 3.69 -31.52
N PRO A 768 7.31 3.94 -31.97
CA PRO A 768 7.72 4.68 -33.17
C PRO A 768 7.43 3.92 -34.47
N GLN A 769 6.91 4.60 -35.50
CA GLN A 769 6.43 3.95 -36.73
C GLN A 769 7.53 3.23 -37.51
N SER A 770 8.73 3.83 -37.64
CA SER A 770 9.86 3.19 -38.32
C SER A 770 10.37 1.96 -37.57
N ALA A 771 10.49 2.04 -36.25
CA ALA A 771 10.92 0.92 -35.41
C ALA A 771 9.91 -0.24 -35.41
N ARG A 772 8.61 0.10 -35.30
CA ARG A 772 7.50 -0.83 -35.49
C ARG A 772 7.58 -1.54 -36.84
N ARG A 773 7.74 -0.78 -37.94
CA ARG A 773 7.83 -1.37 -39.30
C ARG A 773 8.99 -2.36 -39.40
N ARG A 774 10.18 -2.00 -38.90
CA ARG A 774 11.33 -2.93 -38.86
C ARG A 774 11.01 -4.23 -38.12
N ALA A 775 10.45 -4.12 -36.92
CA ALA A 775 10.10 -5.29 -36.11
C ALA A 775 9.08 -6.20 -36.82
N LEU A 776 8.01 -5.64 -37.39
CA LEU A 776 7.00 -6.41 -38.12
C LEU A 776 7.58 -7.05 -39.39
N SER A 777 8.44 -6.34 -40.14
CA SER A 777 9.11 -6.89 -41.32
C SER A 777 10.03 -8.06 -40.98
N LEU A 778 10.69 -8.03 -39.82
CA LEU A 778 11.50 -9.15 -39.35
C LEU A 778 10.63 -10.37 -39.03
N MET A 779 9.47 -10.16 -38.40
CA MET A 779 8.55 -11.23 -37.96
C MET A 779 7.73 -11.85 -39.09
N ALA A 780 7.35 -11.07 -40.11
CA ALA A 780 6.39 -11.45 -41.15
C ALA A 780 6.68 -12.81 -41.84
N PRO A 781 7.94 -13.17 -42.18
CA PRO A 781 8.23 -14.43 -42.87
C PRO A 781 7.87 -15.69 -42.06
N ALA A 782 7.82 -15.60 -40.73
CA ALA A 782 7.44 -16.73 -39.86
C ALA A 782 5.90 -16.89 -39.74
N HIS A 783 5.13 -15.98 -40.33
CA HIS A 783 3.67 -15.88 -40.18
C HIS A 783 3.15 -16.07 -38.74
N PRO A 784 3.75 -15.41 -37.73
CA PRO A 784 3.35 -15.64 -36.35
C PRO A 784 1.98 -15.02 -36.04
N ILE A 785 1.31 -15.58 -35.03
CA ILE A 785 0.33 -14.85 -34.25
C ILE A 785 1.05 -14.09 -33.12
N MET A 786 0.86 -12.78 -33.03
CA MET A 786 1.32 -11.99 -31.88
C MET A 786 0.25 -12.05 -30.80
N VAL A 787 0.59 -12.38 -29.55
CA VAL A 787 -0.36 -12.44 -28.43
C VAL A 787 0.08 -11.43 -27.37
N HIS A 788 -0.82 -10.54 -26.97
CA HIS A 788 -0.48 -9.41 -26.11
C HIS A 788 -1.63 -8.89 -25.22
N GLY A 789 -1.29 -8.10 -24.21
CA GLY A 789 -2.20 -7.49 -23.23
C GLY A 789 -2.34 -5.98 -23.41
N ASP A 790 -2.14 -5.26 -22.30
CA ASP A 790 -2.09 -3.78 -22.14
C ASP A 790 -3.41 -3.02 -22.36
N ILE A 791 -3.98 -3.07 -23.56
CA ILE A 791 -5.08 -2.16 -23.94
C ILE A 791 -6.46 -2.54 -23.40
N HIS A 792 -6.57 -3.58 -22.57
CA HIS A 792 -7.82 -4.01 -21.97
C HIS A 792 -8.96 -4.26 -22.98
N PHE A 793 -8.63 -4.78 -24.17
CA PHE A 793 -9.58 -4.91 -25.27
C PHE A 793 -9.28 -6.13 -26.13
N GLY A 794 -10.22 -7.07 -26.17
CA GLY A 794 -10.10 -8.26 -27.01
C GLY A 794 -10.23 -7.92 -28.49
N THR A 795 -9.21 -8.19 -29.30
CA THR A 795 -9.25 -7.97 -30.76
C THR A 795 -8.40 -8.99 -31.49
N LEU A 796 -8.83 -9.36 -32.70
CA LEU A 796 -8.01 -10.07 -33.69
C LEU A 796 -7.86 -9.18 -34.92
N HIS A 797 -6.61 -8.86 -35.27
CA HIS A 797 -6.31 -8.04 -36.43
C HIS A 797 -5.03 -8.49 -37.11
N GLN A 798 -4.84 -8.09 -38.36
CA GLN A 798 -3.61 -8.32 -39.11
C GLN A 798 -2.89 -6.99 -39.31
N HIS A 799 -1.61 -6.95 -38.99
CA HIS A 799 -0.78 -5.78 -39.22
C HIS A 799 -0.55 -5.53 -40.73
N GLY A 800 -0.44 -4.27 -41.10
CA GLY A 800 0.12 -3.84 -42.37
C GLY A 800 1.50 -3.23 -42.22
N ILE A 801 2.40 -3.60 -43.14
CA ILE A 801 3.79 -3.14 -43.25
C ILE A 801 3.88 -2.18 -44.44
N GLU A 802 3.67 -2.70 -45.65
CA GLU A 802 3.61 -1.92 -46.90
C GLU A 802 2.15 -1.79 -47.38
N ASN A 803 1.36 -2.85 -47.25
CA ASN A 803 -0.06 -2.94 -47.62
C ASN A 803 -0.92 -3.43 -46.46
N TRP A 804 -2.24 -3.49 -46.64
CA TRP A 804 -3.12 -4.11 -45.65
C TRP A 804 -3.02 -5.64 -45.67
N GLY A 805 -2.75 -6.23 -44.50
CA GLY A 805 -2.72 -7.68 -44.31
C GLY A 805 -1.51 -8.39 -44.89
N ASP A 806 -0.37 -7.70 -44.98
CA ASP A 806 0.93 -8.28 -45.37
C ASP A 806 1.88 -8.53 -44.18
N GLY A 807 1.47 -8.16 -42.95
CA GLY A 807 2.20 -8.41 -41.72
C GLY A 807 1.64 -9.57 -40.89
N PRO A 808 2.22 -9.82 -39.70
CA PRO A 808 1.73 -10.79 -38.72
C PRO A 808 0.30 -10.53 -38.28
N TRP A 809 -0.39 -11.59 -37.88
CA TRP A 809 -1.64 -11.48 -37.12
C TRP A 809 -1.34 -11.11 -35.67
N ALA A 810 -2.26 -10.42 -35.01
CA ALA A 810 -2.17 -10.04 -33.61
C ALA A 810 -3.50 -10.24 -32.88
N TYR A 811 -3.40 -10.84 -31.70
CA TYR A 811 -4.48 -11.19 -30.80
C TYR A 811 -4.28 -10.49 -29.45
N SER A 812 -5.13 -9.51 -29.18
CA SER A 812 -5.14 -8.78 -27.91
C SER A 812 -6.12 -9.42 -26.94
N LEU A 813 -5.76 -9.46 -25.67
CA LEU A 813 -6.56 -10.03 -24.60
C LEU A 813 -7.47 -8.97 -23.96
N PRO A 814 -8.73 -9.30 -23.60
CA PRO A 814 -9.48 -8.48 -22.66
C PRO A 814 -8.77 -8.45 -21.29
N ALA A 815 -9.08 -7.44 -20.48
CA ALA A 815 -8.58 -7.40 -19.12
C ALA A 815 -9.14 -8.54 -18.27
N PHE A 816 -8.29 -9.27 -17.57
CA PHE A 816 -8.74 -10.32 -16.64
C PHE A 816 -9.56 -9.73 -15.51
N SER A 817 -9.07 -8.66 -14.89
CA SER A 817 -9.80 -8.00 -13.80
C SER A 817 -9.70 -6.48 -13.77
N SER A 818 -8.82 -5.83 -14.54
CA SER A 818 -8.81 -4.35 -14.62
C SER A 818 -10.20 -3.75 -14.93
N LYS A 819 -10.49 -2.56 -14.37
CA LYS A 819 -11.79 -1.88 -14.52
C LYS A 819 -11.96 -1.20 -15.87
N GLN A 820 -10.86 -0.97 -16.58
CA GLN A 820 -10.89 -0.31 -17.85
C GLN A 820 -11.34 -1.30 -18.92
N ASN A 821 -12.41 -0.97 -19.65
CA ASN A 821 -12.83 -1.75 -20.80
C ASN A 821 -12.81 -0.82 -22.01
N ARG A 822 -11.80 -0.96 -22.86
CA ARG A 822 -11.65 -0.11 -24.04
C ARG A 822 -12.48 -0.66 -25.21
N SER A 823 -12.68 0.15 -26.24
CA SER A 823 -13.50 -0.21 -27.40
C SER A 823 -12.90 0.32 -28.70
N TRP A 824 -13.07 -0.42 -29.79
CA TRP A 824 -12.71 0.03 -31.13
C TRP A 824 -13.89 0.73 -31.81
N ARG A 825 -13.75 2.01 -32.13
CA ARG A 825 -14.77 2.78 -32.88
C ARG A 825 -14.07 3.69 -33.88
N PRO A 826 -13.63 3.17 -35.04
CA PRO A 826 -12.86 3.98 -35.99
C PRO A 826 -13.66 5.20 -36.44
N SER A 827 -13.01 6.36 -36.46
CA SER A 827 -13.63 7.64 -36.85
C SER A 827 -13.81 7.79 -38.37
N VAL A 828 -13.16 6.92 -39.15
CA VAL A 828 -13.22 6.86 -40.61
C VAL A 828 -13.74 5.47 -41.01
N PRO A 829 -14.61 5.36 -42.03
CA PRO A 829 -15.04 4.07 -42.56
C PRO A 829 -13.86 3.19 -43.01
N ALA A 830 -14.06 1.88 -42.94
CA ALA A 830 -13.11 0.92 -43.47
C ALA A 830 -12.87 1.12 -44.97
N GLN A 831 -11.69 0.72 -45.44
CA GLN A 831 -11.27 0.79 -46.84
C GLN A 831 -11.26 -0.62 -47.45
N GLY A 832 -12.40 -1.32 -47.38
CA GLY A 832 -12.53 -2.69 -47.86
C GLY A 832 -12.27 -3.75 -46.78
N ARG A 833 -12.58 -5.02 -47.13
CA ARG A 833 -12.49 -6.21 -46.26
C ARG A 833 -13.38 -6.16 -45.02
N GLU A 834 -14.45 -5.38 -45.06
CA GLU A 834 -15.50 -5.39 -44.05
C GLU A 834 -16.15 -6.78 -43.97
N ILE A 835 -16.46 -7.21 -42.75
CA ILE A 835 -17.11 -8.48 -42.47
C ILE A 835 -18.53 -8.17 -42.00
N ASP A 836 -19.51 -8.68 -42.74
CA ASP A 836 -20.93 -8.47 -42.42
C ASP A 836 -21.24 -8.90 -40.98
N GLY A 837 -21.83 -7.98 -40.21
CA GLY A 837 -22.20 -8.21 -38.81
C GLY A 837 -21.07 -8.07 -37.80
N VAL A 838 -19.84 -7.73 -38.21
CA VAL A 838 -18.71 -7.46 -37.32
C VAL A 838 -18.37 -5.97 -37.35
N ASP A 839 -18.83 -5.25 -36.33
CA ASP A 839 -18.62 -3.80 -36.21
C ASP A 839 -17.13 -3.44 -36.13
N GLY A 840 -16.74 -2.37 -36.81
CA GLY A 840 -15.36 -1.90 -36.90
C GLY A 840 -14.37 -2.83 -37.64
N SER A 841 -14.83 -3.89 -38.30
CA SER A 841 -13.99 -4.78 -39.13
C SER A 841 -13.48 -4.09 -40.40
N GLY A 842 -12.52 -4.73 -41.08
CA GLY A 842 -11.97 -4.27 -42.36
C GLY A 842 -10.67 -3.49 -42.25
N ASN A 843 -10.28 -2.85 -43.35
CA ASN A 843 -9.02 -2.13 -43.51
C ASN A 843 -9.10 -0.73 -42.90
N HIS A 844 -8.22 -0.44 -41.94
CA HIS A 844 -8.15 0.84 -41.24
C HIS A 844 -6.73 1.41 -41.25
N HIS A 845 -6.62 2.67 -40.85
CA HIS A 845 -5.38 3.25 -40.36
C HIS A 845 -5.54 3.54 -38.88
N ASP A 846 -4.50 3.27 -38.08
CA ASP A 846 -4.43 3.78 -36.72
C ASP A 846 -4.09 5.28 -36.71
N ARG A 847 -4.12 5.90 -35.53
CA ARG A 847 -3.88 7.34 -35.39
C ARG A 847 -2.46 7.78 -35.83
N PHE A 848 -1.49 6.87 -35.84
CA PHE A 848 -0.13 7.13 -36.30
C PHE A 848 0.05 6.89 -37.81
N GLY A 849 -1.01 6.48 -38.51
CA GLY A 849 -1.00 6.20 -39.95
C GLY A 849 -0.58 4.76 -40.29
N ASN A 850 -0.50 3.87 -39.31
CA ASN A 850 -0.19 2.46 -39.57
C ASN A 850 -1.40 1.73 -40.12
N LYS A 851 -1.18 0.86 -41.10
CA LYS A 851 -2.24 0.01 -41.68
C LYS A 851 -2.55 -1.16 -40.76
N LEU A 852 -3.83 -1.46 -40.58
CA LEU A 852 -4.31 -2.66 -39.90
C LEU A 852 -5.61 -3.18 -40.52
N THR A 853 -5.81 -4.50 -40.52
CA THR A 853 -7.05 -5.15 -40.95
C THR A 853 -7.71 -5.81 -39.74
N VAL A 854 -8.84 -5.30 -39.28
CA VAL A 854 -9.54 -5.85 -38.09
C VAL A 854 -10.48 -6.97 -38.51
N ALA A 855 -10.31 -8.15 -37.92
CA ALA A 855 -11.14 -9.33 -38.18
C ALA A 855 -12.18 -9.58 -37.08
N GLY A 856 -11.92 -9.15 -35.85
CA GLY A 856 -12.89 -9.27 -34.75
C GLY A 856 -12.58 -8.35 -33.58
N ALA A 857 -13.64 -7.91 -32.90
CA ALA A 857 -13.58 -6.96 -31.79
C ALA A 857 -14.53 -7.39 -30.65
N ALA A 858 -14.02 -7.41 -29.42
CA ALA A 858 -14.75 -7.80 -28.22
C ALA A 858 -14.97 -6.58 -27.31
N HIS A 859 -15.99 -5.78 -27.63
CA HIS A 859 -16.24 -4.53 -26.93
C HIS A 859 -16.75 -4.73 -25.50
N GLY A 860 -16.12 -4.06 -24.54
CA GLY A 860 -16.69 -3.87 -23.20
C GLY A 860 -16.70 -5.11 -22.31
N VAL A 861 -15.87 -6.12 -22.61
CA VAL A 861 -15.83 -7.38 -21.85
C VAL A 861 -14.51 -7.52 -21.09
N GLY A 862 -14.59 -7.99 -19.84
CA GLY A 862 -13.45 -8.54 -19.11
C GLY A 862 -13.42 -10.06 -19.28
N GLY A 863 -12.26 -10.69 -19.12
CA GLY A 863 -12.10 -12.10 -19.41
C GLY A 863 -10.67 -12.54 -19.67
N TYR A 864 -10.51 -13.64 -20.39
CA TYR A 864 -9.21 -14.15 -20.84
C TYR A 864 -9.32 -14.79 -22.23
N GLY A 865 -8.18 -15.11 -22.82
CA GLY A 865 -8.09 -15.68 -24.15
C GLY A 865 -7.66 -17.15 -24.17
N THR A 866 -8.02 -17.85 -25.25
CA THR A 866 -7.37 -19.12 -25.61
C THR A 866 -6.87 -19.09 -27.05
N VAL A 867 -5.77 -19.78 -27.30
CA VAL A 867 -5.16 -19.94 -28.62
C VAL A 867 -4.91 -21.42 -28.88
N THR A 868 -5.46 -21.96 -29.96
CA THR A 868 -5.25 -23.36 -30.37
C THR A 868 -4.44 -23.39 -31.66
N PHE A 869 -3.25 -23.97 -31.61
CA PHE A 869 -2.38 -24.19 -32.77
C PHE A 869 -2.63 -25.59 -33.33
N ASN A 870 -3.21 -25.69 -34.52
CA ASN A 870 -3.44 -26.95 -35.21
C ASN A 870 -2.36 -27.19 -36.28
N ARG A 871 -1.40 -28.06 -35.97
CA ARG A 871 -0.24 -28.33 -36.83
C ARG A 871 -0.62 -29.08 -38.10
N ALA A 872 -1.58 -30.00 -38.01
CA ALA A 872 -2.05 -30.80 -39.15
C ALA A 872 -2.82 -29.95 -40.18
N LYS A 873 -3.65 -29.00 -39.72
CA LYS A 873 -4.41 -28.09 -40.58
C LYS A 873 -3.66 -26.80 -40.92
N ARG A 874 -2.53 -26.53 -40.25
CA ARG A 874 -1.83 -25.23 -40.23
C ARG A 874 -2.77 -24.06 -39.92
N THR A 875 -3.62 -24.23 -38.92
CA THR A 875 -4.53 -23.17 -38.46
C THR A 875 -4.23 -22.74 -37.03
N ILE A 876 -4.55 -21.48 -36.72
CA ILE A 876 -4.49 -20.90 -35.38
C ILE A 876 -5.87 -20.37 -35.05
N THR A 877 -6.49 -20.89 -33.99
CA THR A 877 -7.81 -20.45 -33.53
C THR A 877 -7.69 -19.64 -32.26
N CYS A 878 -8.26 -18.43 -32.22
CA CYS A 878 -8.32 -17.58 -31.04
C CYS A 878 -9.76 -17.50 -30.52
N ASP A 879 -9.96 -17.64 -29.21
CA ASP A 879 -11.27 -17.53 -28.55
C ASP A 879 -11.21 -16.64 -27.31
N ILE A 880 -12.33 -16.01 -26.94
CA ILE A 880 -12.44 -15.13 -25.77
C ILE A 880 -13.48 -15.70 -24.80
N HIS A 881 -13.05 -15.90 -23.55
CA HIS A 881 -13.90 -16.29 -22.44
C HIS A 881 -14.18 -15.06 -21.58
N VAL A 882 -15.46 -14.73 -21.41
CA VAL A 882 -15.88 -13.48 -20.76
C VAL A 882 -16.34 -13.70 -19.32
N PHE A 883 -16.19 -12.65 -18.52
CA PHE A 883 -16.67 -12.60 -17.15
C PHE A 883 -17.88 -11.68 -16.97
N ASP A 884 -18.59 -11.87 -15.85
CA ASP A 884 -19.59 -10.94 -15.34
C ASP A 884 -18.95 -9.74 -14.60
N GLN A 885 -19.79 -8.94 -13.91
CA GLN A 885 -19.34 -7.74 -13.19
C GLN A 885 -18.54 -8.09 -11.92
N GLU A 886 -18.75 -9.29 -11.39
CA GLU A 886 -18.09 -9.89 -10.24
C GLU A 886 -16.84 -10.69 -10.63
N ARG A 887 -16.43 -10.65 -11.90
CA ARG A 887 -15.28 -11.36 -12.47
C ARG A 887 -15.40 -12.89 -12.41
N ARG A 888 -16.62 -13.42 -12.47
CA ARG A 888 -16.92 -14.86 -12.58
C ARG A 888 -17.19 -15.25 -14.03
N PRO A 889 -16.96 -16.51 -14.43
CA PRO A 889 -17.28 -17.00 -15.77
C PRO A 889 -18.72 -16.74 -16.18
N ALA A 890 -18.92 -16.09 -17.33
CA ALA A 890 -20.24 -15.81 -17.86
C ALA A 890 -20.52 -16.65 -19.13
N PRO A 891 -21.76 -17.15 -19.35
CA PRO A 891 -22.13 -17.94 -20.53
C PRO A 891 -22.28 -17.08 -21.81
N ARG A 892 -21.90 -15.80 -21.76
CA ARG A 892 -22.05 -14.85 -22.86
C ARG A 892 -21.06 -15.18 -23.97
N LYS A 893 -21.53 -15.22 -25.22
CA LYS A 893 -20.67 -15.34 -26.40
C LYS A 893 -20.29 -13.95 -26.94
N VAL A 894 -19.06 -13.83 -27.45
CA VAL A 894 -18.63 -12.65 -28.22
C VAL A 894 -18.97 -12.90 -29.69
N PRO A 895 -19.77 -12.04 -30.34
CA PRO A 895 -20.11 -12.20 -31.76
C PRO A 895 -18.85 -12.33 -32.63
N GLY A 896 -18.84 -13.29 -33.55
CA GLY A 896 -17.71 -13.57 -34.43
C GLY A 896 -16.61 -14.46 -33.85
N TRP A 897 -16.62 -14.76 -32.55
CA TRP A 897 -15.63 -15.65 -31.90
C TRP A 897 -16.18 -17.08 -31.72
N PRO A 898 -15.33 -18.12 -31.79
CA PRO A 898 -13.88 -18.08 -32.05
C PRO A 898 -13.54 -17.75 -33.51
N LEU A 899 -12.33 -17.22 -33.74
CA LEU A 899 -11.80 -16.85 -35.05
C LEU A 899 -10.63 -17.75 -35.43
N GLU A 900 -10.58 -18.22 -36.68
CA GLU A 900 -9.52 -19.09 -37.21
C GLU A 900 -8.69 -18.39 -38.28
N ILE A 901 -7.37 -18.50 -38.16
CA ILE A 901 -6.37 -17.99 -39.11
C ILE A 901 -5.75 -19.19 -39.81
N ALA A 902 -5.68 -19.14 -41.14
CA ALA A 902 -4.88 -20.07 -41.94
C ALA A 902 -3.43 -19.57 -42.04
N VAL A 903 -2.46 -20.43 -41.75
CA VAL A 903 -1.03 -20.12 -41.84
C VAL A 903 -0.48 -20.73 -43.13
N PRO A 904 0.10 -19.92 -44.05
CA PRO A 904 0.71 -20.41 -45.28
C PRO A 904 1.77 -21.50 -45.03
N GLU A 905 2.00 -22.36 -46.03
CA GLU A 905 3.02 -23.42 -45.97
C GLU A 905 4.46 -22.92 -45.99
#